data_AF-A0A8S2LI27-F1
#
_entry.id   AF-A0A8S2LI27-F1
#
_cell.length_a   1.000
_cell.length_b   1.000
_cell.length_c   1.000
_cell.angle_alpha   90.00
_cell.angle_beta   90.00
_cell.angle_gamma   90.00
#
_symmetry.space_group_name_H-M   'P 1'
#
loop_
_entity.id
_entity.type
_entity.pdbx_description
1 polymer ?
#
loop_
_entity_poly.entity_id
_entity_poly.type
_entity_poly.pdbx_seq_one_letter_code
_entity_poly.pdbx_strand_id
1 'polypeptide(L)'
;MLKRSDSAFFWEERNIMAFSNSDWIVKLHYAFQDSKNLYMIMDYMPGGDLITLLERYEINESSARFYCAEVVLALDAIHTMGYIHRDIKPDNMLLDARGHLKLADFGTCVKMDKDGLVRCDTAVGTPDYISPEILKSQSTTGVYGREVDWWSVGVFLYEMLLGETPFYAESLVGTYHKIMNHQDNLFFPEEIPLSSEARSLICAFLSDRSIRLGKNGVLEIKAHPFFTNHNEWKWETIRKATVPIVPPLTNDEDTSNFNEIDKNDAPAEESFSVSKTFVGNQLSFIGFSYSNEQQLFLERRATTNFNNFSNGELEQRIQENDRIKNELEIRVRRLYDDLNVKCQEEKSLNSKLYEIERKNVILTTENKEAQRKYELELENRRTFERNFEETQRSLEYEKQAKIQMEAMNREWIEKITILERQLNEANDKLTIETDCNTRLKKQNQEIQKTCATFERTYNEIHEKYQDLIAIKLKIEKDFLSQQSTVEQEKTAKSTALEKIQELEEKCNSMTIELSKSKDRDASQMNELSEFRQSCALLERFRDRYEKSQYDLEQAIKDRDATTNKLHQVIEQLRDLERQVPDLRKKVDDERAKKEAAVNKLQEIVTNPMQHNPFYSRPTGGSSRRHDRDRNERNVVRRLEQALAVERTKYTKLQNEKDEEVSVLLEDITKLKRELDTRREDIEKLRQQLESRVSNDNISSIAEEVDDDNKDDLESWVQTPKKSNIQKNGWKKQLAVLRKNRLLLYNSEKDQQPAVAIDIDKLYHVRAVNQGDVLHVDPNIIPKIFQIIYDSQGNSLPSLLSSSMIHSQDQDRHNGETIEYKGHNFVVVSYRMRTECEVCNHPCYNLISPPPCLQCTRCRVRCHKQHYDDSEFIQPCRVYDTLTVKELLVMCASEKEQKKWISKLSTKVPRPSNSQLDST
;
A
#
# COMPACT_ATOMS: atom_id res chain seq x y z
N MET A 1 -50.42 -27.61 -20.45
CA MET A 1 -51.17 -27.04 -21.60
C MET A 1 -50.27 -26.93 -22.85
N LEU A 2 -50.36 -27.90 -23.79
CA LEU A 2 -49.55 -27.93 -25.04
C LEU A 2 -49.91 -26.81 -26.02
N LYS A 3 -48.92 -26.27 -26.77
CA LYS A 3 -49.17 -25.34 -27.89
C LYS A 3 -49.35 -26.11 -29.20
N ARG A 4 -50.07 -25.51 -30.16
CA ARG A 4 -50.33 -26.11 -31.49
C ARG A 4 -49.09 -26.33 -32.36
N SER A 5 -47.95 -25.71 -32.02
CA SER A 5 -46.64 -26.00 -32.62
C SER A 5 -46.14 -27.41 -32.30
N ASP A 6 -46.53 -27.94 -31.13
CA ASP A 6 -45.88 -29.08 -30.49
C ASP A 6 -46.64 -30.39 -30.78
N SER A 7 -47.86 -30.32 -31.33
CA SER A 7 -48.71 -31.50 -31.58
C SER A 7 -48.38 -32.23 -32.89
N ALA A 8 -47.10 -32.38 -33.24
CA ALA A 8 -46.67 -32.97 -34.50
C ALA A 8 -45.38 -33.84 -34.46
N PHE A 9 -44.54 -33.73 -33.44
CA PHE A 9 -43.25 -34.45 -33.42
C PHE A 9 -43.39 -35.98 -33.46
N PHE A 10 -44.35 -36.50 -32.71
CA PHE A 10 -44.64 -37.93 -32.57
C PHE A 10 -44.92 -38.64 -33.90
N TRP A 11 -45.24 -37.91 -34.98
CA TRP A 11 -45.42 -38.48 -36.31
C TRP A 11 -44.11 -39.04 -36.86
N GLU A 12 -43.04 -38.24 -36.87
CA GLU A 12 -41.77 -38.68 -37.45
C GLU A 12 -41.08 -39.69 -36.54
N GLU A 13 -41.19 -39.53 -35.22
CA GLU A 13 -40.76 -40.54 -34.24
C GLU A 13 -41.42 -41.90 -34.48
N ARG A 14 -42.75 -41.95 -34.52
CA ARG A 14 -43.50 -43.18 -34.80
C ARG A 14 -43.15 -43.75 -36.18
N ASN A 15 -42.97 -42.90 -37.19
CA ASN A 15 -42.59 -43.35 -38.54
C ASN A 15 -41.17 -43.95 -38.56
N ILE A 16 -40.20 -43.35 -37.87
CA ILE A 16 -38.82 -43.85 -37.77
C ILE A 16 -38.81 -45.21 -37.09
N MET A 17 -39.48 -45.37 -35.95
CA MET A 17 -39.48 -46.64 -35.21
C MET A 17 -40.36 -47.73 -35.84
N ALA A 18 -41.40 -47.37 -36.59
CA ALA A 18 -42.25 -48.33 -37.33
C ALA A 18 -41.62 -48.83 -38.62
N PHE A 19 -40.92 -47.95 -39.37
CA PHE A 19 -40.46 -48.23 -40.73
C PHE A 19 -38.94 -48.37 -40.86
N SER A 20 -38.17 -48.17 -39.79
CA SER A 20 -36.76 -48.59 -39.76
C SER A 20 -36.65 -50.11 -39.71
N ASN A 21 -35.96 -50.68 -40.69
CA ASN A 21 -35.49 -52.07 -40.65
C ASN A 21 -34.00 -52.08 -40.30
N SER A 22 -33.68 -51.57 -39.11
CA SER A 22 -32.32 -51.28 -38.65
C SER A 22 -32.08 -51.83 -37.25
N ASP A 23 -31.00 -52.59 -37.06
CA ASP A 23 -30.58 -53.06 -35.74
C ASP A 23 -30.18 -51.92 -34.79
N TRP A 24 -29.96 -50.70 -35.31
CA TRP A 24 -29.51 -49.52 -34.55
C TRP A 24 -30.62 -48.64 -33.96
N ILE A 25 -31.89 -48.93 -34.25
CA ILE A 25 -33.05 -48.14 -33.81
C ILE A 25 -33.94 -49.01 -32.91
N VAL A 26 -34.54 -48.44 -31.87
CA VAL A 26 -35.59 -49.12 -31.09
C VAL A 26 -36.84 -49.32 -31.97
N LYS A 27 -37.31 -50.57 -32.05
CA LYS A 27 -38.42 -50.94 -32.95
C LYS A 27 -39.77 -50.69 -32.30
N LEU A 28 -40.72 -50.18 -33.07
CA LEU A 28 -42.13 -50.05 -32.70
C LEU A 28 -42.96 -51.21 -33.27
N HIS A 29 -43.67 -51.93 -32.41
CA HIS A 29 -44.59 -53.01 -32.81
C HIS A 29 -46.03 -52.53 -32.98
N TYR A 30 -46.47 -51.65 -32.08
CA TYR A 30 -47.83 -51.10 -32.06
C TYR A 30 -47.81 -49.64 -31.63
N ALA A 31 -48.70 -48.83 -32.19
CA ALA A 31 -49.08 -47.54 -31.64
C ALA A 31 -50.60 -47.47 -31.50
N PHE A 32 -51.10 -46.83 -30.45
CA PHE A 32 -52.53 -46.57 -30.26
C PHE A 32 -52.74 -45.31 -29.42
N GLN A 33 -54.00 -44.93 -29.22
CA GLN A 33 -54.39 -43.73 -28.48
C GLN A 33 -55.68 -43.98 -27.71
N ASP A 34 -55.89 -43.23 -26.63
CA ASP A 34 -57.20 -43.07 -25.99
C ASP A 34 -57.62 -41.58 -25.97
N SER A 35 -58.45 -41.16 -25.01
CA SER A 35 -58.87 -39.76 -24.89
C SER A 35 -57.86 -38.84 -24.18
N LYS A 36 -56.86 -39.40 -23.49
CA LYS A 36 -55.81 -38.69 -22.74
C LYS A 36 -54.44 -38.83 -23.41
N ASN A 37 -54.08 -40.04 -23.85
CA ASN A 37 -52.70 -40.44 -24.11
C ASN A 37 -52.46 -41.01 -25.52
N LEU A 38 -51.21 -40.91 -25.97
CA LEU A 38 -50.65 -41.70 -27.08
C LEU A 38 -49.78 -42.81 -26.48
N TYR A 39 -49.86 -44.02 -27.04
CA TYR A 39 -49.14 -45.20 -26.58
C TYR A 39 -48.26 -45.76 -27.69
N MET A 40 -47.01 -46.08 -27.36
CA MET A 40 -46.03 -46.70 -28.25
C MET A 40 -45.46 -47.96 -27.61
N ILE A 41 -45.66 -49.12 -28.23
CA ILE A 41 -45.22 -50.42 -27.72
C ILE A 41 -43.98 -50.84 -28.49
N MET A 42 -42.84 -50.83 -27.80
CA MET A 42 -41.50 -50.92 -28.38
C MET A 42 -40.72 -52.13 -27.85
N ASP A 43 -39.59 -52.46 -28.47
CA ASP A 43 -38.62 -53.39 -27.88
C ASP A 43 -38.10 -52.83 -26.55
N TYR A 44 -38.11 -53.65 -25.48
CA TYR A 44 -37.51 -53.28 -24.19
C TYR A 44 -35.97 -53.33 -24.25
N MET A 45 -35.31 -52.34 -23.65
CA MET A 45 -33.85 -52.18 -23.61
C MET A 45 -33.33 -52.37 -22.17
N PRO A 46 -33.20 -53.61 -21.67
CA PRO A 46 -32.91 -53.87 -20.27
C PRO A 46 -31.51 -53.44 -19.80
N GLY A 47 -30.62 -53.04 -20.72
CA GLY A 47 -29.30 -52.54 -20.37
C GLY A 47 -29.28 -51.09 -19.86
N GLY A 48 -30.41 -50.38 -19.87
CA GLY A 48 -30.50 -48.97 -19.49
C GLY A 48 -30.07 -48.02 -20.61
N ASP A 49 -29.86 -46.77 -20.23
CA ASP A 49 -29.24 -45.72 -21.06
C ASP A 49 -27.71 -45.63 -20.84
N LEU A 50 -27.02 -44.83 -21.65
CA LEU A 50 -25.58 -44.63 -21.47
C LEU A 50 -25.22 -43.71 -20.28
N ILE A 51 -26.14 -42.91 -19.72
CA ILE A 51 -25.89 -42.19 -18.45
C ILE A 51 -25.67 -43.22 -17.34
N THR A 52 -26.59 -44.16 -17.19
CA THR A 52 -26.54 -45.22 -16.19
C THR A 52 -25.29 -46.10 -16.33
N LEU A 53 -24.76 -46.25 -17.56
CA LEU A 53 -23.48 -46.92 -17.79
C LEU A 53 -22.28 -46.05 -17.36
N LEU A 54 -22.29 -44.74 -17.65
CA LEU A 54 -21.24 -43.78 -17.25
C LEU A 54 -21.20 -43.58 -15.73
N GLU A 55 -22.34 -43.57 -15.05
CA GLU A 55 -22.45 -43.51 -13.58
C GLU A 55 -21.87 -44.75 -12.88
N ARG A 56 -21.88 -45.91 -13.55
CA ARG A 56 -21.54 -47.22 -12.96
C ARG A 56 -20.13 -47.73 -13.31
N TYR A 57 -19.51 -47.25 -14.37
CA TYR A 57 -18.26 -47.81 -14.90
C TYR A 57 -17.28 -46.73 -15.40
N GLU A 58 -16.00 -46.83 -14.99
CA GLU A 58 -14.92 -46.04 -15.59
C GLU A 58 -14.69 -46.45 -17.06
N ILE A 59 -14.93 -45.52 -17.99
CA ILE A 59 -14.86 -45.78 -19.42
C ILE A 59 -13.45 -45.50 -19.95
N ASN A 60 -12.75 -46.58 -20.29
CA ASN A 60 -11.47 -46.50 -21.01
C ASN A 60 -11.68 -46.17 -22.50
N GLU A 61 -10.60 -45.73 -23.17
CA GLU A 61 -10.67 -45.28 -24.57
C GLU A 61 -11.15 -46.37 -25.56
N SER A 62 -10.92 -47.68 -25.32
CA SER A 62 -11.47 -48.72 -26.21
C SER A 62 -12.97 -48.93 -26.02
N SER A 63 -13.48 -48.79 -24.79
CA SER A 63 -14.92 -48.76 -24.52
C SER A 63 -15.59 -47.56 -25.21
N ALA A 64 -15.03 -46.36 -25.06
CA ALA A 64 -15.52 -45.15 -25.74
C ALA A 64 -15.45 -45.28 -27.26
N ARG A 65 -14.37 -45.84 -27.81
CA ARG A 65 -14.19 -46.12 -29.25
C ARG A 65 -15.25 -47.08 -29.80
N PHE A 66 -15.64 -48.10 -29.03
CA PHE A 66 -16.71 -49.02 -29.40
C PHE A 66 -18.09 -48.33 -29.45
N TYR A 67 -18.50 -47.66 -28.37
CA TYR A 67 -19.81 -47.01 -28.32
C TYR A 67 -19.92 -45.84 -29.29
N CYS A 68 -18.87 -45.02 -29.45
CA CYS A 68 -18.81 -43.98 -30.48
C CYS A 68 -18.97 -44.56 -31.90
N ALA A 69 -18.38 -45.73 -32.19
CA ALA A 69 -18.57 -46.40 -33.47
C ALA A 69 -20.00 -46.92 -33.69
N GLU A 70 -20.66 -47.45 -32.65
CA GLU A 70 -22.07 -47.84 -32.73
C GLU A 70 -23.01 -46.63 -32.90
N VAL A 71 -22.77 -45.50 -32.20
CA VAL A 71 -23.48 -44.23 -32.41
C VAL A 71 -23.31 -43.71 -33.84
N VAL A 72 -22.10 -43.76 -34.39
CA VAL A 72 -21.81 -43.34 -35.77
C VAL A 72 -22.60 -44.18 -36.78
N LEU A 73 -22.75 -45.48 -36.56
CA LEU A 73 -23.56 -46.36 -37.41
C LEU A 73 -25.07 -46.14 -37.23
N ALA A 74 -25.52 -45.83 -36.02
CA ALA A 74 -26.92 -45.53 -35.72
C ALA A 74 -27.37 -44.22 -36.39
N LEU A 75 -26.55 -43.17 -36.31
CA LEU A 75 -26.78 -41.91 -37.02
C LEU A 75 -26.72 -42.05 -38.54
N ASP A 76 -25.77 -42.81 -39.07
CA ASP A 76 -25.66 -43.11 -40.50
C ASP A 76 -26.95 -43.77 -41.05
N ALA A 77 -27.61 -44.62 -40.25
CA ALA A 77 -28.91 -45.19 -40.61
C ALA A 77 -30.03 -44.13 -40.65
N ILE A 78 -30.12 -43.25 -39.66
CA ILE A 78 -31.12 -42.15 -39.58
C ILE A 78 -30.91 -41.15 -40.73
N HIS A 79 -29.66 -40.77 -40.98
CA HIS A 79 -29.26 -39.88 -42.08
C HIS A 79 -29.52 -40.49 -43.46
N THR A 80 -29.46 -41.82 -43.57
CA THR A 80 -29.80 -42.58 -44.79
C THR A 80 -31.32 -42.71 -44.98
N MET A 81 -32.10 -42.79 -43.90
CA MET A 81 -33.57 -42.68 -43.93
C MET A 81 -34.06 -41.26 -44.29
N GLY A 82 -33.16 -40.27 -44.35
CA GLY A 82 -33.48 -38.90 -44.73
C GLY A 82 -33.81 -37.97 -43.55
N TYR A 83 -33.37 -38.29 -42.34
CA TYR A 83 -33.66 -37.53 -41.11
C TYR A 83 -32.38 -37.00 -40.44
N ILE A 84 -32.53 -35.93 -39.66
CA ILE A 84 -31.53 -35.39 -38.72
C ILE A 84 -32.10 -35.54 -37.32
N HIS A 85 -31.31 -35.96 -36.34
CA HIS A 85 -31.78 -36.25 -34.98
C HIS A 85 -31.99 -34.98 -34.14
N ARG A 86 -30.97 -34.12 -34.07
CA ARG A 86 -30.91 -32.83 -33.33
C ARG A 86 -30.82 -32.90 -31.80
N ASP A 87 -31.19 -34.01 -31.14
CA ASP A 87 -30.96 -34.23 -29.70
C ASP A 87 -30.20 -35.55 -29.43
N ILE A 88 -28.95 -35.64 -29.87
CA ILE A 88 -28.09 -36.81 -29.61
C ILE A 88 -27.38 -36.62 -28.28
N LYS A 89 -27.63 -37.53 -27.34
CA LYS A 89 -27.15 -37.52 -25.95
C LYS A 89 -27.21 -38.94 -25.34
N PRO A 90 -26.52 -39.22 -24.23
CA PRO A 90 -26.47 -40.56 -23.64
C PRO A 90 -27.84 -41.12 -23.20
N ASP A 91 -28.79 -40.25 -22.82
CA ASP A 91 -30.18 -40.61 -22.45
C ASP A 91 -30.89 -41.36 -23.60
N ASN A 92 -30.66 -40.90 -24.84
CA ASN A 92 -31.29 -41.42 -26.05
C ASN A 92 -30.51 -42.61 -26.64
N MET A 93 -29.45 -43.07 -25.96
CA MET A 93 -28.57 -44.17 -26.36
C MET A 93 -28.81 -45.39 -25.45
N LEU A 94 -29.84 -46.16 -25.74
CA LEU A 94 -30.24 -47.32 -24.94
C LEU A 94 -29.44 -48.58 -25.28
N LEU A 95 -29.28 -49.49 -24.32
CA LEU A 95 -28.52 -50.73 -24.48
C LEU A 95 -29.44 -51.96 -24.52
N ASP A 96 -29.27 -52.81 -25.54
CA ASP A 96 -29.99 -54.08 -25.63
C ASP A 96 -29.49 -55.11 -24.59
N ALA A 97 -30.17 -56.26 -24.48
CA ALA A 97 -29.80 -57.33 -23.54
C ALA A 97 -28.42 -57.97 -23.79
N ARG A 98 -27.69 -57.55 -24.84
CA ARG A 98 -26.29 -57.92 -25.13
C ARG A 98 -25.33 -56.74 -24.95
N GLY A 99 -25.81 -55.57 -24.50
CA GLY A 99 -25.04 -54.34 -24.32
C GLY A 99 -24.85 -53.50 -25.58
N HIS A 100 -25.47 -53.82 -26.72
CA HIS A 100 -25.27 -53.06 -27.96
C HIS A 100 -26.29 -51.91 -28.12
N LEU A 101 -25.82 -50.78 -28.64
CA LEU A 101 -26.52 -49.49 -28.60
C LEU A 101 -27.67 -49.36 -29.62
N LYS A 102 -28.84 -48.93 -29.17
CA LYS A 102 -29.97 -48.51 -30.02
C LYS A 102 -30.37 -47.09 -29.68
N LEU A 103 -30.60 -46.27 -30.71
CA LEU A 103 -31.17 -44.94 -30.52
C LEU A 103 -32.69 -45.02 -30.24
N ALA A 104 -33.14 -44.15 -29.33
CA ALA A 104 -34.52 -43.97 -28.88
C ALA A 104 -34.85 -42.47 -28.74
N ASP A 105 -36.12 -42.14 -28.45
CA ASP A 105 -36.69 -40.78 -28.46
C ASP A 105 -36.28 -39.98 -29.70
N PHE A 106 -37.13 -40.08 -30.71
CA PHE A 106 -36.96 -39.39 -31.98
C PHE A 106 -37.84 -38.13 -32.05
N GLY A 107 -38.35 -37.62 -30.92
CA GLY A 107 -39.25 -36.47 -30.84
C GLY A 107 -38.61 -35.16 -31.32
N THR A 108 -37.30 -35.10 -31.46
CA THR A 108 -36.58 -33.95 -32.04
C THR A 108 -36.24 -34.11 -33.53
N CYS A 109 -36.47 -35.30 -34.12
CA CYS A 109 -36.10 -35.59 -35.51
C CYS A 109 -36.84 -34.72 -36.54
N VAL A 110 -36.14 -34.29 -37.59
CA VAL A 110 -36.73 -33.61 -38.76
C VAL A 110 -36.20 -34.19 -40.05
N LYS A 111 -37.09 -34.32 -41.03
CA LYS A 111 -36.80 -34.81 -42.39
C LYS A 111 -36.03 -33.78 -43.20
N MET A 112 -34.95 -34.20 -43.86
CA MET A 112 -34.17 -33.36 -44.78
C MET A 112 -34.93 -33.04 -46.06
N ASP A 113 -34.74 -31.82 -46.55
CA ASP A 113 -35.07 -31.41 -47.92
C ASP A 113 -34.17 -32.11 -48.95
N LYS A 114 -34.50 -31.96 -50.24
CA LYS A 114 -33.76 -32.57 -51.37
C LYS A 114 -32.31 -32.08 -51.51
N ASP A 115 -31.94 -31.00 -50.84
CA ASP A 115 -30.56 -30.48 -50.76
C ASP A 115 -29.76 -31.07 -49.58
N GLY A 116 -30.38 -31.95 -48.76
CA GLY A 116 -29.75 -32.54 -47.57
C GLY A 116 -29.74 -31.61 -46.35
N LEU A 117 -30.51 -30.52 -46.38
CA LEU A 117 -30.60 -29.53 -45.32
C LEU A 117 -31.99 -29.55 -44.67
N VAL A 118 -32.11 -28.89 -43.53
CA VAL A 118 -33.37 -28.62 -42.82
C VAL A 118 -33.50 -27.11 -42.64
N ARG A 119 -34.74 -26.61 -42.78
CA ARG A 119 -35.10 -25.20 -42.64
C ARG A 119 -36.06 -25.05 -41.47
N CYS A 120 -35.55 -24.65 -40.31
CA CYS A 120 -36.30 -24.68 -39.06
C CYS A 120 -35.88 -23.55 -38.12
N ASP A 121 -36.88 -22.84 -37.59
CA ASP A 121 -36.72 -21.67 -36.70
C ASP A 121 -36.83 -22.05 -35.22
N THR A 122 -37.17 -23.32 -34.93
CA THR A 122 -37.27 -23.88 -33.58
C THR A 122 -35.99 -24.61 -33.24
N ALA A 123 -35.18 -24.03 -32.34
CA ALA A 123 -34.14 -24.79 -31.66
C ALA A 123 -34.77 -25.79 -30.69
N VAL A 124 -34.38 -27.04 -30.83
CA VAL A 124 -34.65 -28.15 -29.91
C VAL A 124 -33.33 -28.89 -29.68
N GLY A 125 -33.26 -29.68 -28.62
CA GLY A 125 -32.05 -30.36 -28.20
C GLY A 125 -31.63 -29.95 -26.79
N THR A 126 -30.92 -30.83 -26.13
CA THR A 126 -30.48 -30.69 -24.74
C THR A 126 -29.31 -29.69 -24.67
N PRO A 127 -29.29 -28.76 -23.68
CA PRO A 127 -28.47 -27.55 -23.77
C PRO A 127 -26.96 -27.75 -23.94
N ASP A 128 -26.41 -28.85 -23.42
CA ASP A 128 -24.99 -29.17 -23.48
C ASP A 128 -24.58 -29.86 -24.80
N TYR A 129 -25.55 -30.50 -25.47
CA TYR A 129 -25.38 -31.33 -26.66
C TYR A 129 -25.71 -30.62 -27.98
N ILE A 130 -26.44 -29.50 -27.89
CA ILE A 130 -26.92 -28.72 -29.03
C ILE A 130 -25.79 -28.03 -29.79
N SER A 131 -25.86 -28.00 -31.13
CA SER A 131 -24.81 -27.42 -31.97
C SER A 131 -24.92 -25.89 -32.11
N PRO A 132 -23.79 -25.17 -32.33
CA PRO A 132 -23.78 -23.70 -32.44
C PRO A 132 -24.71 -23.16 -33.53
N GLU A 133 -24.89 -23.89 -34.63
CA GLU A 133 -25.81 -23.50 -35.70
C GLU A 133 -27.30 -23.67 -35.36
N ILE A 134 -27.67 -24.64 -34.53
CA ILE A 134 -29.05 -24.76 -34.01
C ILE A 134 -29.29 -23.63 -33.01
N LEU A 135 -28.33 -23.27 -32.15
CA LEU A 135 -28.47 -22.09 -31.28
C LEU A 135 -28.62 -20.80 -32.10
N LYS A 136 -27.80 -20.60 -33.16
CA LYS A 136 -27.92 -19.45 -34.07
C LYS A 136 -29.29 -19.38 -34.76
N SER A 137 -29.94 -20.52 -35.04
CA SER A 137 -31.28 -20.58 -35.65
C SER A 137 -32.43 -20.04 -34.80
N GLN A 138 -32.22 -19.78 -33.50
CA GLN A 138 -33.24 -19.09 -32.68
C GLN A 138 -33.48 -17.64 -33.10
N SER A 139 -32.55 -17.04 -33.86
CA SER A 139 -32.53 -15.59 -34.18
C SER A 139 -32.79 -15.26 -35.65
N THR A 140 -32.63 -16.24 -36.54
CA THR A 140 -32.72 -16.11 -38.01
C THR A 140 -33.15 -17.45 -38.59
N THR A 141 -33.72 -17.47 -39.79
CA THR A 141 -34.23 -18.70 -40.43
C THR A 141 -33.13 -19.75 -40.59
N GLY A 142 -33.16 -20.78 -39.72
CA GLY A 142 -32.08 -21.73 -39.56
C GLY A 142 -31.95 -22.66 -40.74
N VAL A 143 -30.76 -22.74 -41.35
CA VAL A 143 -30.47 -23.70 -42.43
C VAL A 143 -29.26 -24.55 -42.05
N TYR A 144 -29.48 -25.77 -41.59
CA TYR A 144 -28.44 -26.71 -41.15
C TYR A 144 -28.63 -28.10 -41.75
N GLY A 145 -27.55 -28.88 -41.88
CA GLY A 145 -27.59 -30.25 -42.40
C GLY A 145 -27.27 -31.28 -41.32
N ARG A 146 -27.08 -32.53 -41.75
CA ARG A 146 -26.79 -33.69 -40.87
C ARG A 146 -25.56 -33.52 -39.96
N GLU A 147 -24.68 -32.58 -40.28
CA GLU A 147 -23.48 -32.28 -39.51
C GLU A 147 -23.74 -31.74 -38.10
N VAL A 148 -24.98 -31.35 -37.78
CA VAL A 148 -25.38 -31.00 -36.40
C VAL A 148 -25.31 -32.20 -35.45
N ASP A 149 -25.64 -33.40 -35.91
CA ASP A 149 -25.61 -34.59 -35.05
C ASP A 149 -24.17 -35.01 -34.74
N TRP A 150 -23.25 -34.79 -35.69
CA TRP A 150 -21.82 -35.06 -35.49
C TRP A 150 -21.16 -34.13 -34.47
N TRP A 151 -21.68 -32.92 -34.25
CA TRP A 151 -21.27 -32.09 -33.11
C TRP A 151 -21.57 -32.79 -31.79
N SER A 152 -22.80 -33.28 -31.63
CA SER A 152 -23.27 -33.95 -30.42
C SER A 152 -22.53 -35.27 -30.16
N VAL A 153 -22.09 -35.99 -31.21
CA VAL A 153 -21.15 -37.12 -31.07
C VAL A 153 -19.78 -36.67 -30.52
N GLY A 154 -19.31 -35.47 -30.85
CA GLY A 154 -18.12 -34.87 -30.24
C GLY A 154 -18.30 -34.49 -28.77
N VAL A 155 -19.48 -33.98 -28.39
CA VAL A 155 -19.85 -33.69 -26.99
C VAL A 155 -19.88 -34.98 -26.18
N PHE A 156 -20.59 -35.99 -26.69
CA PHE A 156 -20.68 -37.34 -26.13
C PHE A 156 -19.29 -38.00 -25.95
N LEU A 157 -18.44 -37.99 -26.98
CA LEU A 157 -17.10 -38.60 -26.89
C LEU A 157 -16.17 -37.86 -25.90
N TYR A 158 -16.34 -36.54 -25.74
CA TYR A 158 -15.66 -35.80 -24.69
C TYR A 158 -16.13 -36.25 -23.30
N GLU A 159 -17.44 -36.28 -23.06
CA GLU A 159 -18.03 -36.67 -21.77
C GLU A 159 -17.65 -38.11 -21.40
N MET A 160 -17.73 -39.06 -22.33
CA MET A 160 -17.29 -40.46 -22.13
C MET A 160 -15.85 -40.61 -21.66
N LEU A 161 -14.97 -39.66 -21.96
CA LEU A 161 -13.53 -39.72 -21.66
C LEU A 161 -13.09 -38.80 -20.51
N LEU A 162 -13.96 -37.89 -20.06
CA LEU A 162 -13.63 -36.81 -19.11
C LEU A 162 -14.64 -36.63 -17.98
N GLY A 163 -15.82 -37.25 -18.04
CA GLY A 163 -16.84 -37.26 -16.98
C GLY A 163 -17.75 -36.03 -16.91
N GLU A 164 -17.48 -34.98 -17.68
CA GLU A 164 -18.30 -33.76 -17.76
C GLU A 164 -18.48 -33.33 -19.23
N THR A 165 -19.50 -32.53 -19.55
CA THR A 165 -19.68 -32.00 -20.91
C THR A 165 -18.66 -30.87 -21.21
N PRO A 166 -18.16 -30.75 -22.46
CA PRO A 166 -17.11 -29.78 -22.82
C PRO A 166 -17.50 -28.31 -22.61
N PHE A 167 -18.80 -28.02 -22.52
CA PHE A 167 -19.33 -26.66 -22.43
C PHE A 167 -20.20 -26.41 -21.19
N TYR A 168 -20.17 -27.32 -20.21
CA TYR A 168 -20.94 -27.22 -18.97
C TYR A 168 -20.80 -25.86 -18.26
N ALA A 169 -21.89 -25.36 -17.68
CA ALA A 169 -21.91 -24.21 -16.79
C ALA A 169 -23.10 -24.25 -15.82
N GLU A 170 -22.99 -23.57 -14.67
CA GLU A 170 -24.07 -23.43 -13.67
C GLU A 170 -25.37 -22.78 -14.18
N SER A 171 -25.38 -22.27 -15.41
CA SER A 171 -26.57 -21.67 -16.01
C SER A 171 -26.65 -21.93 -17.51
N LEU A 172 -27.88 -22.15 -17.98
CA LEU A 172 -28.24 -22.36 -19.39
C LEU A 172 -27.58 -21.35 -20.36
N VAL A 173 -27.57 -20.07 -19.95
CA VAL A 173 -26.99 -18.97 -20.75
C VAL A 173 -25.46 -19.07 -20.78
N GLY A 174 -24.83 -19.58 -19.72
CA GLY A 174 -23.40 -19.89 -19.68
C GLY A 174 -23.03 -21.02 -20.63
N THR A 175 -23.79 -22.12 -20.64
CA THR A 175 -23.59 -23.25 -21.56
C THR A 175 -23.71 -22.79 -23.02
N TYR A 176 -24.78 -22.04 -23.35
CA TYR A 176 -24.95 -21.45 -24.68
C TYR A 176 -23.82 -20.48 -25.06
N HIS A 177 -23.30 -19.69 -24.11
CA HIS A 177 -22.16 -18.81 -24.37
C HIS A 177 -20.87 -19.59 -24.68
N LYS A 178 -20.59 -20.66 -23.92
CA LYS A 178 -19.45 -21.56 -24.15
C LYS A 178 -19.54 -22.26 -25.51
N ILE A 179 -20.71 -22.81 -25.88
CA ILE A 179 -20.96 -23.45 -27.19
C ILE A 179 -20.77 -22.44 -28.34
N MET A 180 -21.31 -21.22 -28.20
CA MET A 180 -21.18 -20.18 -29.22
C MET A 180 -19.73 -19.73 -29.43
N ASN A 181 -18.92 -19.75 -28.37
CA ASN A 181 -17.50 -19.37 -28.37
C ASN A 181 -16.57 -20.60 -28.21
N HIS A 182 -16.97 -21.76 -28.75
CA HIS A 182 -16.29 -23.05 -28.54
C HIS A 182 -14.79 -23.06 -28.87
N GLN A 183 -14.34 -22.22 -29.81
CA GLN A 183 -12.92 -22.12 -30.21
C GLN A 183 -12.01 -21.64 -29.07
N ASP A 184 -12.55 -20.82 -28.15
CA ASP A 184 -11.83 -20.30 -26.98
C ASP A 184 -12.21 -21.04 -25.67
N ASN A 185 -13.22 -21.92 -25.72
CA ASN A 185 -13.82 -22.55 -24.52
C ASN A 185 -13.66 -24.08 -24.47
N LEU A 186 -13.26 -24.74 -25.56
CA LEU A 186 -12.93 -26.17 -25.55
C LEU A 186 -11.54 -26.38 -24.91
N PHE A 187 -11.55 -26.83 -23.66
CA PHE A 187 -10.36 -27.18 -22.88
C PHE A 187 -10.25 -28.70 -22.71
N PHE A 188 -9.05 -29.22 -22.45
CA PHE A 188 -8.83 -30.61 -22.06
C PHE A 188 -7.96 -30.64 -20.79
N PRO A 189 -8.42 -31.23 -19.68
CA PRO A 189 -7.61 -31.41 -18.48
C PRO A 189 -6.24 -32.06 -18.77
N GLU A 190 -5.19 -31.62 -18.08
CA GLU A 190 -3.85 -32.22 -18.19
C GLU A 190 -3.75 -33.49 -17.33
N GLU A 191 -4.61 -33.60 -16.32
CA GLU A 191 -4.70 -34.68 -15.35
C GLU A 191 -5.20 -36.00 -15.96
N ILE A 192 -5.96 -35.94 -17.06
CA ILE A 192 -6.58 -37.11 -17.69
C ILE A 192 -5.88 -37.44 -19.02
N PRO A 193 -5.20 -38.60 -19.13
CA PRO A 193 -4.37 -38.94 -20.28
C PRO A 193 -5.18 -39.46 -21.49
N LEU A 194 -5.71 -38.54 -22.31
CA LEU A 194 -6.31 -38.88 -23.62
C LEU A 194 -5.25 -39.05 -24.71
N SER A 195 -5.47 -39.96 -25.66
CA SER A 195 -4.65 -40.08 -26.87
C SER A 195 -4.72 -38.82 -27.77
N SER A 196 -3.70 -38.65 -28.60
CA SER A 196 -3.67 -37.68 -29.70
C SER A 196 -4.85 -37.86 -30.66
N GLU A 197 -5.23 -39.11 -30.88
CA GLU A 197 -6.28 -39.57 -31.77
C GLU A 197 -7.67 -39.23 -31.22
N ALA A 198 -7.92 -39.45 -29.92
CA ALA A 198 -9.15 -39.06 -29.24
C ALA A 198 -9.34 -37.53 -29.26
N ARG A 199 -8.30 -36.78 -28.85
CA ARG A 199 -8.29 -35.31 -28.91
C ARG A 199 -8.49 -34.79 -30.34
N SER A 200 -7.88 -35.44 -31.34
CA SER A 200 -8.08 -35.12 -32.76
C SER A 200 -9.53 -35.32 -33.21
N LEU A 201 -10.18 -36.43 -32.84
CA LEU A 201 -11.57 -36.70 -33.23
C LEU A 201 -12.54 -35.72 -32.58
N ILE A 202 -12.39 -35.47 -31.27
CA ILE A 202 -13.22 -34.51 -30.53
C ILE A 202 -13.10 -33.11 -31.16
N CYS A 203 -11.88 -32.61 -31.40
CA CYS A 203 -11.68 -31.30 -32.04
C CYS A 203 -12.22 -31.24 -33.49
N ALA A 204 -12.20 -32.36 -34.23
CA ALA A 204 -12.74 -32.42 -35.58
C ALA A 204 -14.28 -32.36 -35.60
N PHE A 205 -14.95 -32.90 -34.58
CA PHE A 205 -16.40 -32.76 -34.38
C PHE A 205 -16.80 -31.41 -33.75
N LEU A 206 -16.08 -30.94 -32.73
CA LEU A 206 -16.35 -29.69 -32.00
C LEU A 206 -15.81 -28.44 -32.73
N SER A 207 -15.93 -28.44 -34.05
CA SER A 207 -15.51 -27.37 -34.96
C SER A 207 -16.72 -26.74 -35.68
N ASP A 208 -16.51 -25.64 -36.39
CA ASP A 208 -17.56 -24.99 -37.18
C ASP A 208 -18.03 -25.91 -38.34
N ARG A 209 -19.33 -25.94 -38.59
CA ARG A 209 -19.99 -26.79 -39.60
C ARG A 209 -19.44 -26.64 -41.03
N SER A 210 -18.74 -25.55 -41.33
CA SER A 210 -18.04 -25.39 -42.61
C SER A 210 -16.87 -26.36 -42.80
N ILE A 211 -16.23 -26.81 -41.70
CA ILE A 211 -15.05 -27.69 -41.69
C ILE A 211 -15.24 -29.00 -40.89
N ARG A 212 -16.37 -29.15 -40.18
CA ARG A 212 -16.66 -30.29 -39.29
C ARG A 212 -16.59 -31.65 -39.98
N LEU A 213 -15.99 -32.63 -39.29
CA LEU A 213 -15.91 -34.02 -39.74
C LEU A 213 -17.32 -34.64 -39.86
N GLY A 214 -17.55 -35.39 -40.93
CA GLY A 214 -18.83 -36.01 -41.27
C GLY A 214 -19.73 -35.18 -42.18
N LYS A 215 -19.35 -33.92 -42.45
CA LYS A 215 -20.01 -33.03 -43.43
C LYS A 215 -20.00 -33.62 -44.84
N ASN A 216 -18.93 -34.31 -45.23
CA ASN A 216 -18.82 -34.95 -46.56
C ASN A 216 -19.40 -36.38 -46.56
N GLY A 217 -20.09 -36.78 -45.49
CA GLY A 217 -20.65 -38.11 -45.26
C GLY A 217 -19.81 -38.95 -44.31
N VAL A 218 -20.38 -40.07 -43.85
CA VAL A 218 -19.82 -40.89 -42.75
C VAL A 218 -18.43 -41.49 -43.02
N LEU A 219 -18.00 -41.57 -44.28
CA LEU A 219 -16.76 -42.28 -44.65
C LEU A 219 -15.50 -41.60 -44.11
N GLU A 220 -15.49 -40.27 -43.95
CA GLU A 220 -14.37 -39.55 -43.34
C GLU A 220 -14.30 -39.74 -41.82
N ILE A 221 -15.44 -39.99 -41.16
CA ILE A 221 -15.49 -40.42 -39.75
C ILE A 221 -14.94 -41.85 -39.63
N LYS A 222 -15.45 -42.78 -40.45
CA LYS A 222 -15.06 -44.21 -40.41
C LYS A 222 -13.58 -44.45 -40.74
N ALA A 223 -12.92 -43.49 -41.38
CA ALA A 223 -11.49 -43.49 -41.69
C ALA A 223 -10.61 -42.72 -40.68
N HIS A 224 -11.17 -42.11 -39.64
CA HIS A 224 -10.38 -41.34 -38.67
C HIS A 224 -9.50 -42.27 -37.81
N PRO A 225 -8.21 -41.95 -37.58
CA PRO A 225 -7.27 -42.84 -36.89
C PRO A 225 -7.73 -43.37 -35.53
N PHE A 226 -8.56 -42.62 -34.79
CA PHE A 226 -9.12 -43.03 -33.50
C PHE A 226 -9.84 -44.39 -33.54
N PHE A 227 -10.50 -44.73 -34.66
CA PHE A 227 -11.21 -46.01 -34.78
C PHE A 227 -10.29 -47.20 -35.11
N THR A 228 -8.96 -47.02 -35.13
CA THR A 228 -7.99 -48.11 -35.26
C THR A 228 -7.97 -48.94 -33.98
N ASN A 229 -8.48 -50.17 -34.05
CA ASN A 229 -8.81 -51.03 -32.90
C ASN A 229 -8.06 -52.37 -32.90
N HIS A 230 -6.92 -52.47 -33.58
CA HIS A 230 -6.13 -53.70 -33.72
C HIS A 230 -6.88 -54.94 -34.28
N ASN A 231 -8.05 -54.76 -34.92
CA ASN A 231 -9.01 -55.79 -35.39
C ASN A 231 -9.92 -56.40 -34.31
N GLU A 232 -10.12 -55.75 -33.16
CA GLU A 232 -11.14 -56.16 -32.16
C GLU A 232 -12.55 -56.27 -32.77
N TRP A 233 -12.90 -55.35 -33.66
CA TRP A 233 -14.16 -55.35 -34.43
C TRP A 233 -13.98 -54.71 -35.81
N LYS A 234 -15.03 -54.75 -36.65
CA LYS A 234 -15.08 -54.06 -37.96
C LYS A 234 -16.43 -53.37 -38.12
N TRP A 235 -16.50 -52.27 -38.87
CA TRP A 235 -17.71 -51.48 -39.05
C TRP A 235 -18.92 -52.30 -39.52
N GLU A 236 -18.70 -53.33 -40.35
CA GLU A 236 -19.76 -54.19 -40.90
C GLU A 236 -20.20 -55.30 -39.92
N THR A 237 -19.46 -55.53 -38.83
CA THR A 237 -19.66 -56.67 -37.92
C THR A 237 -19.63 -56.32 -36.44
N ILE A 238 -19.51 -55.04 -36.05
CA ILE A 238 -19.42 -54.60 -34.64
C ILE A 238 -20.61 -55.07 -33.78
N ARG A 239 -21.83 -55.10 -34.34
CA ARG A 239 -23.05 -55.68 -33.70
C ARG A 239 -22.96 -57.18 -33.36
N LYS A 240 -21.90 -57.86 -33.83
CA LYS A 240 -21.59 -59.29 -33.60
C LYS A 240 -20.25 -59.49 -32.88
N ALA A 241 -19.52 -58.42 -32.57
CA ALA A 241 -18.34 -58.45 -31.72
C ALA A 241 -18.76 -58.58 -30.24
N THR A 242 -17.77 -58.79 -29.36
CA THR A 242 -17.97 -58.69 -27.92
C THR A 242 -18.08 -57.22 -27.50
N VAL A 243 -19.17 -56.87 -26.84
CA VAL A 243 -19.34 -55.55 -26.20
C VAL A 243 -18.30 -55.34 -25.08
N PRO A 244 -17.86 -54.10 -24.78
CA PRO A 244 -16.96 -53.83 -23.66
C PRO A 244 -17.58 -54.09 -22.28
N ILE A 245 -18.87 -53.83 -22.12
CA ILE A 245 -19.62 -53.99 -20.86
C ILE A 245 -20.93 -54.72 -21.18
N VAL A 246 -21.16 -55.87 -20.54
CA VAL A 246 -22.43 -56.61 -20.63
C VAL A 246 -23.30 -56.20 -19.43
N PRO A 247 -24.54 -55.71 -19.63
CA PRO A 247 -25.43 -55.38 -18.53
C PRO A 247 -25.71 -56.61 -17.64
N PRO A 248 -25.63 -56.50 -16.30
CA PRO A 248 -26.05 -57.56 -15.40
C PRO A 248 -27.58 -57.66 -15.44
N LEU A 249 -28.11 -58.83 -15.77
CA LEU A 249 -29.55 -59.11 -15.88
C LEU A 249 -29.88 -60.45 -15.24
N THR A 250 -30.93 -60.50 -14.43
CA THR A 250 -31.40 -61.70 -13.72
C THR A 250 -32.57 -62.38 -14.44
N ASN A 251 -33.41 -61.62 -15.12
CA ASN A 251 -34.62 -62.08 -15.82
C ASN A 251 -35.05 -61.08 -16.92
N ASP A 252 -36.15 -61.36 -17.61
CA ASP A 252 -36.70 -60.58 -18.72
C ASP A 252 -37.56 -59.36 -18.31
N GLU A 253 -37.97 -59.27 -17.04
CA GLU A 253 -38.60 -58.09 -16.42
C GLU A 253 -37.61 -57.27 -15.55
N ASP A 254 -36.30 -57.49 -15.68
CA ASP A 254 -35.27 -56.88 -14.83
C ASP A 254 -35.00 -55.41 -15.16
N THR A 255 -35.47 -54.50 -14.30
CA THR A 255 -35.29 -53.05 -14.43
C THR A 255 -34.10 -52.49 -13.64
N SER A 256 -33.15 -53.31 -13.16
CA SER A 256 -32.05 -52.85 -12.28
C SER A 256 -31.03 -51.90 -12.95
N ASN A 257 -31.08 -51.76 -14.27
CA ASN A 257 -30.33 -50.75 -15.03
C ASN A 257 -31.13 -49.47 -15.32
N PHE A 258 -32.16 -49.20 -14.51
CA PHE A 258 -32.92 -47.95 -14.51
C PHE A 258 -32.99 -47.39 -13.08
N ASN A 259 -32.98 -46.07 -12.95
CA ASN A 259 -33.12 -45.39 -11.65
C ASN A 259 -34.61 -45.35 -11.24
N GLU A 260 -34.89 -45.42 -9.92
CA GLU A 260 -36.27 -45.37 -9.42
C GLU A 260 -36.91 -43.99 -9.66
N ILE A 261 -38.01 -43.94 -10.42
CA ILE A 261 -38.76 -42.72 -10.69
C ILE A 261 -39.64 -42.39 -9.47
N ASP A 262 -39.39 -41.24 -8.83
CA ASP A 262 -40.18 -40.81 -7.67
C ASP A 262 -41.63 -40.50 -8.06
N LYS A 263 -42.58 -41.03 -7.29
CA LYS A 263 -44.02 -40.95 -7.59
C LYS A 263 -44.59 -39.54 -7.42
N ASN A 264 -43.81 -38.63 -6.84
CA ASN A 264 -44.15 -37.21 -6.72
C ASN A 264 -43.85 -36.40 -7.99
N ASP A 265 -42.93 -36.88 -8.85
CA ASP A 265 -42.54 -36.22 -10.11
C ASP A 265 -43.41 -36.65 -11.31
N ALA A 266 -44.33 -37.60 -11.10
CA ALA A 266 -45.35 -37.95 -12.07
C ALA A 266 -46.23 -36.72 -12.38
N PRO A 267 -46.29 -36.24 -13.64
CA PRO A 267 -47.05 -35.04 -13.97
C PRO A 267 -48.54 -35.25 -13.68
N ALA A 268 -49.16 -34.28 -13.01
CA ALA A 268 -50.59 -34.32 -12.71
C ALA A 268 -51.43 -34.50 -13.99
N GLU A 269 -52.50 -35.29 -13.92
CA GLU A 269 -53.38 -35.56 -15.07
C GLU A 269 -54.16 -34.31 -15.53
N GLU A 270 -53.51 -33.44 -16.31
CA GLU A 270 -54.16 -32.32 -17.03
C GLU A 270 -55.14 -32.84 -18.08
N SER A 271 -56.36 -33.19 -17.66
CA SER A 271 -57.45 -33.52 -18.60
C SER A 271 -57.86 -32.31 -19.44
N PHE A 272 -58.25 -32.54 -20.70
CA PHE A 272 -58.77 -31.48 -21.55
C PHE A 272 -60.08 -30.89 -20.98
N SER A 273 -60.10 -29.58 -20.72
CA SER A 273 -61.29 -28.88 -20.23
C SER A 273 -62.50 -29.05 -21.15
N VAL A 274 -63.66 -29.38 -20.59
CA VAL A 274 -64.89 -29.68 -21.35
C VAL A 274 -65.48 -28.42 -22.00
N SER A 275 -65.10 -28.18 -23.26
CA SER A 275 -65.63 -27.08 -24.06
C SER A 275 -67.10 -27.25 -24.41
N LYS A 276 -67.87 -26.16 -24.34
CA LYS A 276 -69.28 -26.09 -24.79
C LYS A 276 -69.43 -25.98 -26.32
N THR A 277 -68.32 -25.92 -27.05
CA THR A 277 -68.26 -25.84 -28.52
C THR A 277 -67.20 -26.80 -29.06
N PHE A 278 -67.33 -27.24 -30.31
CA PHE A 278 -66.37 -28.18 -30.91
C PHE A 278 -64.99 -27.52 -31.07
N VAL A 279 -64.04 -27.97 -30.24
CA VAL A 279 -62.63 -27.51 -30.26
C VAL A 279 -61.70 -28.42 -31.06
N GLY A 280 -62.11 -29.67 -31.30
CA GLY A 280 -61.38 -30.61 -32.17
C GLY A 280 -60.04 -31.09 -31.61
N ASN A 281 -59.84 -31.14 -30.29
CA ASN A 281 -58.55 -31.49 -29.66
C ASN A 281 -57.94 -32.80 -30.19
N GLN A 282 -58.77 -33.81 -30.47
CA GLN A 282 -58.33 -35.12 -30.96
C GLN A 282 -57.95 -35.15 -32.45
N LEU A 283 -58.18 -34.07 -33.21
CA LEU A 283 -57.94 -34.04 -34.66
C LEU A 283 -56.45 -34.22 -35.02
N SER A 284 -55.52 -33.74 -34.19
CA SER A 284 -54.07 -33.85 -34.42
C SER A 284 -53.54 -35.29 -34.38
N PHE A 285 -54.29 -36.23 -33.78
CA PHE A 285 -53.85 -37.61 -33.52
C PHE A 285 -54.50 -38.64 -34.45
N ILE A 286 -55.39 -38.21 -35.35
CA ILE A 286 -56.10 -39.11 -36.28
C ILE A 286 -55.10 -39.79 -37.21
N GLY A 287 -55.04 -41.12 -37.13
CA GLY A 287 -54.10 -41.95 -37.92
C GLY A 287 -52.79 -42.28 -37.21
N PHE A 288 -52.61 -41.88 -35.94
CA PHE A 288 -51.44 -42.26 -35.14
C PHE A 288 -51.38 -43.78 -34.89
N SER A 289 -52.53 -44.44 -34.72
CA SER A 289 -52.60 -45.87 -34.45
C SER A 289 -51.97 -46.72 -35.57
N TYR A 290 -51.15 -47.69 -35.18
CA TYR A 290 -50.34 -48.55 -36.05
C TYR A 290 -50.29 -49.97 -35.48
N SER A 291 -50.28 -50.99 -36.35
CA SER A 291 -50.06 -52.38 -35.94
C SER A 291 -49.35 -53.14 -37.04
N ASN A 292 -48.27 -53.83 -36.66
CA ASN A 292 -47.38 -54.57 -37.57
C ASN A 292 -48.12 -55.67 -38.37
N GLU A 293 -49.15 -56.30 -37.79
CA GLU A 293 -49.92 -57.38 -38.44
C GLU A 293 -50.76 -56.93 -39.65
N GLN A 294 -51.24 -55.68 -39.68
CA GLN A 294 -52.16 -55.23 -40.75
C GLN A 294 -51.50 -55.20 -42.14
N GLN A 295 -50.17 -55.10 -42.18
CA GLN A 295 -49.39 -55.15 -43.42
C GLN A 295 -49.45 -56.53 -44.11
N LEU A 296 -49.61 -57.62 -43.35
CA LEU A 296 -49.70 -58.99 -43.87
C LEU A 296 -51.10 -59.35 -44.42
N PHE A 297 -52.15 -58.62 -44.03
CA PHE A 297 -53.52 -58.99 -44.38
C PHE A 297 -53.95 -58.52 -45.78
N LEU A 298 -53.25 -57.55 -46.35
CA LEU A 298 -53.58 -56.95 -47.66
C LEU A 298 -53.18 -57.80 -48.87
N GLU A 299 -52.28 -58.78 -48.71
CA GLU A 299 -51.76 -59.59 -49.83
C GLU A 299 -52.55 -60.88 -50.12
N ARG A 300 -53.55 -61.26 -49.28
CA ARG A 300 -53.92 -62.68 -49.12
C ARG A 300 -55.37 -63.09 -49.42
N ARG A 301 -56.02 -62.52 -50.46
CA ARG A 301 -57.40 -62.88 -50.87
C ARG A 301 -57.59 -63.25 -52.35
N ALA A 302 -57.60 -64.56 -52.67
CA ALA A 302 -58.14 -65.13 -53.92
C ALA A 302 -58.48 -66.65 -53.78
N THR A 303 -59.45 -67.16 -54.56
CA THR A 303 -59.87 -68.60 -54.76
C THR A 303 -60.58 -69.30 -53.54
N THR A 304 -61.44 -70.34 -53.61
CA THR A 304 -61.95 -71.28 -54.68
C THR A 304 -63.40 -71.83 -54.37
N ASN A 305 -63.97 -72.86 -55.07
CA ASN A 305 -65.44 -73.17 -55.07
C ASN A 305 -65.94 -74.64 -55.42
N PHE A 306 -67.15 -75.08 -54.93
CA PHE A 306 -68.21 -76.05 -55.43
C PHE A 306 -68.26 -77.65 -55.45
N ASN A 307 -69.42 -78.23 -54.99
CA ASN A 307 -70.43 -79.24 -55.55
C ASN A 307 -70.49 -80.84 -55.47
N ASN A 308 -71.63 -81.36 -54.89
CA ASN A 308 -72.72 -82.40 -55.21
C ASN A 308 -72.59 -83.82 -55.90
N PHE A 309 -73.54 -84.78 -55.60
CA PHE A 309 -74.30 -85.72 -56.54
C PHE A 309 -75.48 -86.60 -55.95
N SER A 310 -76.08 -87.60 -56.68
CA SER A 310 -77.50 -88.13 -56.56
C SER A 310 -77.77 -89.69 -56.59
N ASN A 311 -79.01 -90.17 -56.94
CA ASN A 311 -79.61 -91.50 -56.57
C ASN A 311 -80.72 -92.08 -57.55
N GLY A 312 -81.13 -93.38 -57.47
CA GLY A 312 -82.46 -93.92 -57.93
C GLY A 312 -82.57 -95.32 -58.64
N GLU A 313 -83.69 -96.07 -58.46
CA GLU A 313 -84.32 -97.09 -59.39
C GLU A 313 -85.60 -97.78 -58.80
N LEU A 314 -86.69 -98.02 -59.59
CA LEU A 314 -87.93 -98.75 -59.17
C LEU A 314 -88.96 -98.96 -60.32
N GLU A 315 -89.35 -100.19 -60.73
CA GLU A 315 -90.61 -100.34 -61.53
C GLU A 315 -91.39 -101.70 -61.57
N GLN A 316 -90.83 -102.87 -61.20
CA GLN A 316 -91.57 -104.16 -61.37
C GLN A 316 -92.79 -104.40 -60.45
N ARG A 317 -93.05 -103.54 -59.46
CA ARG A 317 -94.09 -103.76 -58.42
C ARG A 317 -95.54 -103.51 -58.89
N ILE A 318 -95.78 -103.18 -60.15
CA ILE A 318 -97.01 -102.50 -60.59
C ILE A 318 -98.27 -103.39 -60.61
N GLN A 319 -98.20 -104.63 -61.09
CA GLN A 319 -99.42 -105.39 -61.42
C GLN A 319 -100.13 -106.08 -60.24
N GLU A 320 -99.41 -106.55 -59.22
CA GLU A 320 -100.04 -107.13 -58.01
C GLU A 320 -100.83 -106.05 -57.24
N ASN A 321 -100.39 -104.79 -57.32
CA ASN A 321 -101.11 -103.67 -56.73
C ASN A 321 -102.52 -103.52 -57.32
N ASP A 322 -102.77 -103.81 -58.60
CA ASP A 322 -104.04 -103.44 -59.27
C ASP A 322 -105.29 -104.15 -58.73
N ARG A 323 -105.15 -105.27 -58.00
CA ARG A 323 -106.28 -105.91 -57.28
C ARG A 323 -106.46 -105.35 -55.88
N ILE A 324 -105.36 -105.26 -55.13
CA ILE A 324 -105.32 -104.63 -53.80
C ILE A 324 -105.87 -103.19 -53.89
N LYS A 325 -105.53 -102.50 -54.97
CA LYS A 325 -105.99 -101.17 -55.38
C LYS A 325 -107.50 -101.01 -55.40
N ASN A 326 -108.33 -101.98 -55.77
CA ASN A 326 -109.79 -101.75 -55.83
C ASN A 326 -110.45 -101.77 -54.45
N GLU A 327 -110.06 -102.68 -53.54
CA GLU A 327 -110.51 -102.62 -52.15
C GLU A 327 -109.86 -101.46 -51.40
N LEU A 328 -108.58 -101.19 -51.67
CA LEU A 328 -107.93 -99.97 -51.21
C LEU A 328 -108.65 -98.75 -51.77
N GLU A 329 -109.10 -98.65 -53.02
CA GLU A 329 -109.72 -97.44 -53.57
C GLU A 329 -110.96 -97.02 -52.80
N ILE A 330 -111.78 -97.98 -52.33
CA ILE A 330 -112.96 -97.67 -51.50
C ILE A 330 -112.53 -97.26 -50.08
N ARG A 331 -111.57 -97.98 -49.48
CA ARG A 331 -111.08 -97.68 -48.13
C ARG A 331 -110.28 -96.37 -48.07
N VAL A 332 -109.45 -96.14 -49.07
CA VAL A 332 -108.73 -94.90 -49.39
C VAL A 332 -109.72 -93.80 -49.64
N ARG A 333 -110.81 -93.96 -50.42
CA ARG A 333 -111.77 -92.87 -50.62
C ARG A 333 -112.36 -92.38 -49.29
N ARG A 334 -112.78 -93.29 -48.41
CA ARG A 334 -113.22 -92.93 -47.04
C ARG A 334 -112.09 -92.31 -46.21
N LEU A 335 -110.91 -92.94 -46.17
CA LEU A 335 -109.75 -92.42 -45.45
C LEU A 335 -109.25 -91.09 -46.03
N TYR A 336 -109.52 -90.79 -47.30
CA TYR A 336 -109.18 -89.56 -48.01
C TYR A 336 -110.19 -88.47 -47.71
N ASP A 337 -111.48 -88.79 -47.56
CA ASP A 337 -112.49 -87.87 -47.04
C ASP A 337 -112.21 -87.53 -45.56
N ASP A 338 -111.95 -88.54 -44.72
CA ASP A 338 -111.52 -88.35 -43.31
C ASP A 338 -110.18 -87.58 -43.22
N LEU A 339 -109.20 -87.90 -44.07
CA LEU A 339 -107.91 -87.18 -44.15
C LEU A 339 -108.10 -85.77 -44.71
N ASN A 340 -109.06 -85.51 -45.60
CA ASN A 340 -109.36 -84.15 -46.07
C ASN A 340 -109.95 -83.31 -44.93
N VAL A 341 -110.88 -83.87 -44.14
CA VAL A 341 -111.40 -83.20 -42.93
C VAL A 341 -110.28 -82.97 -41.92
N LYS A 342 -109.46 -83.99 -41.63
CA LYS A 342 -108.33 -83.84 -40.69
C LYS A 342 -107.23 -82.93 -41.21
N CYS A 343 -106.98 -82.87 -42.51
CA CYS A 343 -106.05 -81.93 -43.12
C CYS A 343 -106.61 -80.50 -43.14
N GLN A 344 -107.94 -80.31 -43.19
CA GLN A 344 -108.57 -78.99 -42.99
C GLN A 344 -108.50 -78.54 -41.53
N GLU A 345 -108.74 -79.44 -40.57
CA GLU A 345 -108.50 -79.18 -39.14
C GLU A 345 -107.03 -78.85 -38.88
N GLU A 346 -106.11 -79.65 -39.41
CA GLU A 346 -104.66 -79.46 -39.32
C GLU A 346 -104.23 -78.13 -39.95
N LYS A 347 -104.72 -77.77 -41.14
CA LYS A 347 -104.46 -76.45 -41.74
C LYS A 347 -104.99 -75.30 -40.88
N SER A 348 -106.15 -75.47 -40.23
CA SER A 348 -106.71 -74.49 -39.29
C SER A 348 -105.87 -74.37 -38.02
N LEU A 349 -105.40 -75.50 -37.47
CA LEU A 349 -104.51 -75.58 -36.30
C LEU A 349 -103.13 -75.01 -36.60
N ASN A 350 -102.49 -75.40 -37.71
CA ASN A 350 -101.19 -74.89 -38.14
C ASN A 350 -101.24 -73.40 -38.49
N SER A 351 -102.36 -72.89 -39.02
CA SER A 351 -102.55 -71.43 -39.21
C SER A 351 -102.58 -70.69 -37.87
N LYS A 352 -103.27 -71.24 -36.86
CA LYS A 352 -103.33 -70.69 -35.50
C LYS A 352 -101.99 -70.83 -34.76
N LEU A 353 -101.30 -71.95 -34.94
CA LEU A 353 -99.95 -72.21 -34.43
C LEU A 353 -98.99 -71.15 -34.98
N TYR A 354 -98.95 -70.99 -36.31
CA TYR A 354 -98.13 -69.99 -36.98
C TYR A 354 -98.45 -68.55 -36.54
N GLU A 355 -99.73 -68.22 -36.30
CA GLU A 355 -100.10 -66.94 -35.69
C GLU A 355 -99.56 -66.77 -34.25
N ILE A 356 -99.63 -67.81 -33.42
CA ILE A 356 -99.15 -67.79 -32.03
C ILE A 356 -97.62 -67.77 -31.99
N GLU A 357 -96.95 -68.54 -32.82
CA GLU A 357 -95.49 -68.52 -33.01
C GLU A 357 -95.03 -67.15 -33.50
N ARG A 358 -95.68 -66.56 -34.50
CA ARG A 358 -95.39 -65.19 -34.96
C ARG A 358 -95.58 -64.17 -33.84
N LYS A 359 -96.65 -64.28 -33.02
CA LYS A 359 -96.88 -63.40 -31.86
C LYS A 359 -95.80 -63.60 -30.78
N ASN A 360 -95.39 -64.83 -30.50
CA ASN A 360 -94.30 -65.14 -29.57
C ASN A 360 -92.94 -64.64 -30.08
N VAL A 361 -92.64 -64.75 -31.37
CA VAL A 361 -91.42 -64.17 -31.96
C VAL A 361 -91.44 -62.64 -31.80
N ILE A 362 -92.55 -61.97 -32.11
CA ILE A 362 -92.69 -60.52 -31.92
C ILE A 362 -92.48 -60.14 -30.44
N LEU A 363 -93.23 -60.74 -29.52
CA LEU A 363 -93.13 -60.46 -28.08
C LEU A 363 -91.74 -60.77 -27.51
N THR A 364 -91.06 -61.82 -27.99
CA THR A 364 -89.67 -62.11 -27.56
C THR A 364 -88.64 -61.19 -28.19
N THR A 365 -88.87 -60.61 -29.37
CA THR A 365 -88.06 -59.50 -29.89
C THR A 365 -88.30 -58.20 -29.13
N GLU A 366 -89.55 -57.84 -28.86
CA GLU A 366 -89.91 -56.63 -28.09
C GLU A 366 -89.36 -56.69 -26.66
N ASN A 367 -89.45 -57.85 -25.98
CA ASN A 367 -88.90 -58.03 -24.65
C ASN A 367 -87.35 -57.97 -24.66
N LYS A 368 -86.69 -58.56 -25.67
CA LYS A 368 -85.23 -58.41 -25.84
C LYS A 368 -84.81 -56.96 -26.13
N GLU A 369 -85.63 -56.20 -26.86
CA GLU A 369 -85.38 -54.76 -27.05
C GLU A 369 -85.60 -53.96 -25.77
N ALA A 370 -86.65 -54.24 -24.99
CA ALA A 370 -86.91 -53.61 -23.71
C ALA A 370 -85.78 -53.89 -22.72
N GLN A 371 -85.30 -55.14 -22.64
CA GLN A 371 -84.17 -55.51 -21.82
C GLN A 371 -82.87 -54.82 -22.27
N ARG A 372 -82.57 -54.76 -23.58
CA ARG A 372 -81.42 -53.99 -24.10
C ARG A 372 -81.51 -52.49 -23.78
N LYS A 373 -82.71 -51.90 -23.82
CA LYS A 373 -82.93 -50.48 -23.45
C LYS A 373 -82.67 -50.28 -21.96
N TYR A 374 -83.15 -51.18 -21.09
CA TYR A 374 -82.88 -51.15 -19.65
C TYR A 374 -81.40 -51.36 -19.31
N GLU A 375 -80.72 -52.31 -19.96
CA GLU A 375 -79.28 -52.55 -19.78
C GLU A 375 -78.45 -51.34 -20.22
N LEU A 376 -78.80 -50.71 -21.34
CA LEU A 376 -78.19 -49.46 -21.79
C LEU A 376 -78.48 -48.28 -20.84
N GLU A 377 -79.68 -48.18 -20.29
CA GLU A 377 -80.04 -47.12 -19.33
C GLU A 377 -79.32 -47.32 -17.98
N LEU A 378 -79.15 -48.56 -17.53
CA LEU A 378 -78.36 -48.89 -16.34
C LEU A 378 -76.88 -48.56 -16.52
N GLU A 379 -76.30 -48.90 -17.68
CA GLU A 379 -74.89 -48.59 -17.97
C GLU A 379 -74.68 -47.09 -18.19
N ASN A 380 -75.61 -46.39 -18.87
CA ASN A 380 -75.63 -44.93 -18.93
C ASN A 380 -75.64 -44.33 -17.51
N ARG A 381 -76.50 -44.82 -16.61
CA ARG A 381 -76.55 -44.33 -15.22
C ARG A 381 -75.22 -44.56 -14.49
N ARG A 382 -74.58 -45.72 -14.65
CA ARG A 382 -73.24 -46.01 -14.12
C ARG A 382 -72.14 -45.13 -14.71
N THR A 383 -72.26 -44.71 -15.96
CA THR A 383 -71.33 -43.71 -16.54
C THR A 383 -71.59 -42.33 -15.96
N PHE A 384 -72.85 -41.91 -15.78
CA PHE A 384 -73.18 -40.65 -15.10
C PHE A 384 -72.72 -40.62 -13.64
N GLU A 385 -72.90 -41.71 -12.89
CA GLU A 385 -72.43 -41.88 -11.51
C GLU A 385 -70.89 -41.74 -11.44
N ARG A 386 -70.14 -42.46 -12.30
CA ARG A 386 -68.67 -42.34 -12.40
C ARG A 386 -68.23 -40.92 -12.80
N ASN A 387 -68.82 -40.34 -13.84
CA ASN A 387 -68.48 -39.01 -14.32
C ASN A 387 -68.77 -37.94 -13.27
N PHE A 388 -69.82 -38.12 -12.45
CA PHE A 388 -70.13 -37.23 -11.33
C PHE A 388 -69.08 -37.33 -10.23
N GLU A 389 -68.68 -38.54 -9.83
CA GLU A 389 -67.58 -38.73 -8.85
C GLU A 389 -66.24 -38.19 -9.36
N GLU A 390 -65.91 -38.39 -10.64
CA GLU A 390 -64.69 -37.87 -11.26
C GLU A 390 -64.71 -36.33 -11.30
N THR A 391 -65.84 -35.74 -11.69
CA THR A 391 -66.04 -34.28 -11.65
C THR A 391 -65.93 -33.75 -10.22
N GLN A 392 -66.49 -34.44 -9.22
CA GLN A 392 -66.39 -34.04 -7.82
C GLN A 392 -64.95 -34.12 -7.31
N ARG A 393 -64.21 -35.20 -7.62
CA ARG A 393 -62.79 -35.34 -7.28
C ARG A 393 -61.93 -34.26 -7.95
N SER A 394 -62.19 -33.96 -9.22
CA SER A 394 -61.53 -32.86 -9.95
C SER A 394 -61.81 -31.50 -9.30
N LEU A 395 -63.04 -31.25 -8.85
CA LEU A 395 -63.41 -30.02 -8.16
C LEU A 395 -62.77 -29.91 -6.76
N GLU A 396 -62.64 -31.01 -6.03
CA GLU A 396 -61.89 -31.07 -4.77
C GLU A 396 -60.39 -30.79 -5.00
N TYR A 397 -59.82 -31.35 -6.07
CA TYR A 397 -58.43 -31.11 -6.48
C TYR A 397 -58.19 -29.65 -6.91
N GLU A 398 -59.06 -29.06 -7.74
CA GLU A 398 -58.97 -27.64 -8.11
C GLU A 398 -59.04 -26.70 -6.89
N LYS A 399 -59.91 -26.99 -5.91
CA LYS A 399 -59.95 -26.24 -4.64
C LYS A 399 -58.61 -26.32 -3.90
N GLN A 400 -58.04 -27.53 -3.79
CA GLN A 400 -56.79 -27.74 -3.06
C GLN A 400 -55.60 -27.09 -3.76
N ALA A 401 -55.48 -27.25 -5.08
CA ALA A 401 -54.48 -26.58 -5.91
C ALA A 401 -54.62 -25.05 -5.82
N LYS A 402 -55.85 -24.52 -5.82
CA LYS A 402 -56.09 -23.09 -5.59
C LYS A 402 -55.63 -22.64 -4.20
N ILE A 403 -55.91 -23.40 -3.14
CA ILE A 403 -55.46 -23.07 -1.77
C ILE A 403 -53.92 -23.07 -1.67
N GLN A 404 -53.26 -24.05 -2.29
CA GLN A 404 -51.79 -24.09 -2.40
C GLN A 404 -51.24 -22.89 -3.19
N MET A 405 -51.85 -22.57 -4.33
CA MET A 405 -51.43 -21.43 -5.16
C MET A 405 -51.65 -20.08 -4.45
N GLU A 406 -52.75 -19.92 -3.70
CA GLU A 406 -52.97 -18.74 -2.85
C GLU A 406 -51.97 -18.67 -1.68
N ALA A 407 -51.54 -19.81 -1.11
CA ALA A 407 -50.50 -19.84 -0.08
C ALA A 407 -49.13 -19.45 -0.65
N MET A 408 -48.73 -20.04 -1.78
CA MET A 408 -47.49 -19.68 -2.47
C MET A 408 -47.50 -18.21 -2.93
N ASN A 409 -48.63 -17.69 -3.40
CA ASN A 409 -48.74 -16.29 -3.80
C ASN A 409 -48.63 -15.33 -2.60
N ARG A 410 -49.11 -15.71 -1.40
CA ARG A 410 -48.84 -14.95 -0.16
C ARG A 410 -47.34 -14.91 0.17
N GLU A 411 -46.64 -16.04 0.04
CA GLU A 411 -45.19 -16.11 0.25
C GLU A 411 -44.41 -15.26 -0.78
N TRP A 412 -44.84 -15.24 -2.04
CA TRP A 412 -44.26 -14.35 -3.07
C TRP A 412 -44.52 -12.88 -2.79
N ILE A 413 -45.71 -12.50 -2.32
CA ILE A 413 -46.02 -11.12 -1.90
C ILE A 413 -45.13 -10.70 -0.70
N GLU A 414 -44.89 -11.59 0.25
CA GLU A 414 -43.99 -11.33 1.38
C GLU A 414 -42.54 -11.16 0.91
N LYS A 415 -42.04 -12.04 0.03
CA LYS A 415 -40.72 -11.90 -0.62
C LYS A 415 -40.58 -10.59 -1.39
N ILE A 416 -41.59 -10.19 -2.16
CA ILE A 416 -41.62 -8.90 -2.88
C ILE A 416 -41.55 -7.75 -1.88
N THR A 417 -42.33 -7.79 -0.80
CA THR A 417 -42.33 -6.75 0.25
C THR A 417 -40.95 -6.61 0.91
N ILE A 418 -40.25 -7.73 1.14
CA ILE A 418 -38.88 -7.75 1.67
C ILE A 418 -37.88 -7.15 0.66
N LEU A 419 -37.99 -7.51 -0.62
CA LEU A 419 -37.12 -7.00 -1.69
C LEU A 419 -37.34 -5.50 -1.95
N GLU A 420 -38.59 -5.02 -1.96
CA GLU A 420 -38.93 -3.59 -2.04
C GLU A 420 -38.35 -2.81 -0.85
N ARG A 421 -38.41 -3.37 0.37
CA ARG A 421 -37.77 -2.79 1.54
C ARG A 421 -36.25 -2.74 1.38
N GLN A 422 -35.60 -3.82 0.95
CA GLN A 422 -34.15 -3.84 0.71
C GLN A 422 -33.72 -2.84 -0.36
N LEU A 423 -34.51 -2.69 -1.43
CA LEU A 423 -34.31 -1.69 -2.49
C LEU A 423 -34.41 -0.26 -1.96
N ASN A 424 -35.42 0.03 -1.12
CA ASN A 424 -35.55 1.34 -0.47
C ASN A 424 -34.39 1.62 0.50
N GLU A 425 -34.02 0.65 1.34
CA GLU A 425 -32.86 0.78 2.23
C GLU A 425 -31.52 0.92 1.45
N ALA A 426 -31.43 0.42 0.21
CA ALA A 426 -30.29 0.66 -0.68
C ALA A 426 -30.32 2.06 -1.32
N ASN A 427 -31.50 2.54 -1.74
CA ASN A 427 -31.69 3.90 -2.28
C ASN A 427 -31.41 4.98 -1.23
N ASP A 428 -31.79 4.76 0.04
CA ASP A 428 -31.44 5.66 1.15
C ASP A 428 -29.92 5.72 1.38
N LYS A 429 -29.24 4.56 1.39
CA LYS A 429 -27.77 4.48 1.49
C LYS A 429 -27.08 5.20 0.32
N LEU A 430 -27.55 4.98 -0.91
CA LEU A 430 -27.06 5.68 -2.10
C LEU A 430 -27.26 7.20 -1.99
N THR A 431 -28.43 7.65 -1.53
CA THR A 431 -28.72 9.07 -1.31
C THR A 431 -27.74 9.67 -0.31
N ILE A 432 -27.53 9.01 0.84
CA ILE A 432 -26.55 9.42 1.87
C ILE A 432 -25.11 9.45 1.31
N GLU A 433 -24.70 8.49 0.48
CA GLU A 433 -23.38 8.51 -0.17
C GLU A 433 -23.25 9.65 -1.19
N THR A 434 -24.26 9.93 -2.01
CA THR A 434 -24.22 11.07 -2.94
C THR A 434 -24.13 12.40 -2.19
N ASP A 435 -24.85 12.54 -1.08
CA ASP A 435 -24.82 13.73 -0.24
C ASP A 435 -23.45 13.90 0.46
N CYS A 436 -22.85 12.80 0.91
CA CYS A 436 -21.46 12.76 1.39
C CYS A 436 -20.46 13.17 0.29
N ASN A 437 -20.63 12.66 -0.93
CA ASN A 437 -19.80 12.95 -2.10
C ASN A 437 -19.88 14.44 -2.50
N THR A 438 -21.05 15.07 -2.47
CA THR A 438 -21.16 16.52 -2.72
C THR A 438 -20.51 17.37 -1.63
N ARG A 439 -20.58 16.96 -0.35
CA ARG A 439 -19.87 17.61 0.76
C ARG A 439 -18.35 17.48 0.62
N LEU A 440 -17.85 16.30 0.30
CA LEU A 440 -16.42 16.05 0.04
C LEU A 440 -15.91 16.84 -1.18
N LYS A 441 -16.71 16.96 -2.25
CA LYS A 441 -16.38 17.82 -3.40
C LYS A 441 -16.27 19.30 -3.02
N LYS A 442 -17.18 19.82 -2.18
CA LYS A 442 -17.09 21.19 -1.65
C LYS A 442 -15.83 21.39 -0.81
N GLN A 443 -15.51 20.45 0.08
CA GLN A 443 -14.27 20.50 0.88
C GLN A 443 -13.01 20.43 0.01
N ASN A 444 -12.97 19.59 -1.04
CA ASN A 444 -11.84 19.57 -1.98
C ASN A 444 -11.71 20.88 -2.75
N GLN A 445 -12.80 21.53 -3.17
CA GLN A 445 -12.75 22.85 -3.80
C GLN A 445 -12.27 23.95 -2.84
N GLU A 446 -12.58 23.83 -1.55
CA GLU A 446 -12.11 24.75 -0.51
C GLU A 446 -10.61 24.55 -0.20
N ILE A 447 -10.16 23.30 -0.11
CA ILE A 447 -8.74 22.93 0.02
C ILE A 447 -7.95 23.37 -1.22
N GLN A 448 -8.47 23.19 -2.44
CA GLN A 448 -7.82 23.70 -3.66
C GLN A 448 -7.67 25.22 -3.64
N LYS A 449 -8.67 25.96 -3.13
CA LYS A 449 -8.57 27.42 -2.96
C LYS A 449 -7.50 27.80 -1.93
N THR A 450 -7.42 27.13 -0.79
CA THR A 450 -6.41 27.44 0.23
C THR A 450 -5.01 27.06 -0.22
N CYS A 451 -4.82 25.92 -0.87
CA CYS A 451 -3.57 25.55 -1.56
C CYS A 451 -3.15 26.64 -2.57
N ALA A 452 -4.05 27.07 -3.47
CA ALA A 452 -3.75 28.12 -4.44
C ALA A 452 -3.42 29.49 -3.80
N THR A 453 -3.93 29.80 -2.59
CA THR A 453 -3.48 30.98 -1.83
C THR A 453 -2.14 30.77 -1.15
N PHE A 454 -1.82 29.57 -0.67
CA PHE A 454 -0.52 29.25 -0.10
C PHE A 454 0.58 29.21 -1.17
N GLU A 455 0.28 28.74 -2.39
CA GLU A 455 1.21 28.81 -3.53
C GLU A 455 1.53 30.27 -3.90
N ARG A 456 0.53 31.16 -3.90
CA ARG A 456 0.75 32.60 -4.13
C ARG A 456 1.60 33.23 -3.05
N THR A 457 1.27 33.03 -1.77
CA THR A 457 2.07 33.62 -0.67
C THR A 457 3.46 33.00 -0.57
N TYR A 458 3.63 31.71 -0.89
CA TYR A 458 4.94 31.09 -1.05
C TYR A 458 5.74 31.76 -2.17
N ASN A 459 5.16 31.96 -3.35
CA ASN A 459 5.84 32.62 -4.47
C ASN A 459 6.20 34.07 -4.14
N GLU A 460 5.30 34.84 -3.52
CA GLU A 460 5.60 36.21 -3.04
C GLU A 460 6.73 36.25 -2.00
N ILE A 461 6.79 35.26 -1.10
CA ILE A 461 7.87 35.15 -0.11
C ILE A 461 9.18 34.71 -0.79
N HIS A 462 9.11 33.83 -1.79
CA HIS A 462 10.26 33.39 -2.56
C HIS A 462 10.85 34.53 -3.39
N GLU A 463 10.02 35.33 -4.05
CA GLU A 463 10.44 36.53 -4.79
C GLU A 463 11.15 37.53 -3.87
N LYS A 464 10.54 37.87 -2.73
CA LYS A 464 11.14 38.72 -1.69
C LYS A 464 12.44 38.14 -1.11
N TYR A 465 12.58 36.80 -1.08
CA TYR A 465 13.80 36.12 -0.65
C TYR A 465 14.92 36.19 -1.72
N GLN A 466 14.58 36.07 -3.00
CA GLN A 466 15.53 36.30 -4.10
C GLN A 466 15.99 37.77 -4.14
N ASP A 467 15.07 38.73 -3.94
CA ASP A 467 15.41 40.15 -3.78
C ASP A 467 16.37 40.38 -2.61
N LEU A 468 16.11 39.76 -1.45
CA LEU A 468 17.01 39.83 -0.29
C LEU A 468 18.38 39.20 -0.57
N ILE A 469 18.47 38.13 -1.36
CA ILE A 469 19.74 37.57 -1.83
C ILE A 469 20.45 38.55 -2.77
N ALA A 470 19.75 39.15 -3.73
CA ALA A 470 20.32 40.12 -4.65
C ALA A 470 20.83 41.39 -3.92
N ILE A 471 20.07 41.88 -2.94
CA ILE A 471 20.45 42.98 -2.06
C ILE A 471 21.66 42.59 -1.20
N LYS A 472 21.68 41.39 -0.60
CA LYS A 472 22.83 40.87 0.16
C LYS A 472 24.09 40.81 -0.70
N LEU A 473 24.03 40.20 -1.88
CA LEU A 473 25.16 40.08 -2.81
C LEU A 473 25.66 41.46 -3.27
N LYS A 474 24.75 42.42 -3.47
CA LYS A 474 25.13 43.81 -3.75
C LYS A 474 25.85 44.45 -2.55
N ILE A 475 25.33 44.31 -1.34
CA ILE A 475 25.96 44.84 -0.12
C ILE A 475 27.33 44.19 0.13
N GLU A 476 27.49 42.88 -0.12
CA GLU A 476 28.78 42.18 -0.03
C GLU A 476 29.78 42.70 -1.07
N LYS A 477 29.34 42.96 -2.31
CA LYS A 477 30.17 43.57 -3.36
C LYS A 477 30.56 45.01 -3.01
N ASP A 478 29.60 45.82 -2.55
CA ASP A 478 29.83 47.21 -2.17
C ASP A 478 30.75 47.28 -0.93
N PHE A 479 30.60 46.36 0.03
CA PHE A 479 31.50 46.19 1.17
C PHE A 479 32.92 45.81 0.74
N LEU A 480 33.10 44.83 -0.14
CA LEU A 480 34.42 44.46 -0.68
C LEU A 480 35.07 45.62 -1.45
N SER A 481 34.27 46.40 -2.18
CA SER A 481 34.76 47.61 -2.85
C SER A 481 35.20 48.67 -1.85
N GLN A 482 34.45 48.91 -0.77
CA GLN A 482 34.82 49.85 0.29
C GLN A 482 36.01 49.35 1.14
N GLN A 483 36.14 48.03 1.33
CA GLN A 483 37.33 47.44 1.94
C GLN A 483 38.56 47.67 1.06
N SER A 484 38.45 47.52 -0.26
CA SER A 484 39.54 47.80 -1.19
C SER A 484 39.93 49.29 -1.21
N THR A 485 38.98 50.22 -1.15
CA THR A 485 39.32 51.66 -1.07
C THR A 485 39.91 52.02 0.29
N VAL A 486 39.44 51.44 1.39
CA VAL A 486 40.06 51.62 2.72
C VAL A 486 41.49 51.05 2.76
N GLU A 487 41.77 49.92 2.11
CA GLU A 487 43.15 49.39 2.03
C GLU A 487 44.04 50.23 1.10
N GLN A 488 43.49 50.85 0.06
CA GLN A 488 44.18 51.84 -0.77
C GLN A 488 44.47 53.14 0.01
N GLU A 489 43.52 53.65 0.80
CA GLU A 489 43.71 54.81 1.67
C GLU A 489 44.72 54.53 2.80
N LYS A 490 44.70 53.33 3.41
CA LYS A 490 45.72 52.91 4.37
C LYS A 490 47.13 52.85 3.75
N THR A 491 47.26 52.27 2.56
CA THR A 491 48.57 52.14 1.89
C THR A 491 49.06 53.48 1.36
N ALA A 492 48.18 54.32 0.79
CA ALA A 492 48.48 55.71 0.49
C ALA A 492 48.92 56.49 1.74
N LYS A 493 48.21 56.34 2.87
CA LYS A 493 48.60 56.94 4.14
C LYS A 493 49.94 56.41 4.67
N SER A 494 50.25 55.12 4.51
CA SER A 494 51.57 54.56 4.89
C SER A 494 52.67 55.23 4.07
N THR A 495 52.55 55.21 2.74
CA THR A 495 53.55 55.85 1.86
C THR A 495 53.65 57.36 2.07
N ALA A 496 52.56 58.04 2.46
CA ALA A 496 52.57 59.45 2.84
C ALA A 496 53.26 59.68 4.20
N LEU A 497 53.08 58.80 5.19
CA LEU A 497 53.80 58.85 6.47
C LEU A 497 55.28 58.53 6.30
N GLU A 498 55.62 57.54 5.49
CA GLU A 498 57.01 57.25 5.06
C GLU A 498 57.62 58.46 4.33
N LYS A 499 56.84 59.18 3.50
CA LYS A 499 57.30 60.41 2.85
C LYS A 499 57.47 61.58 3.82
N ILE A 500 56.58 61.69 4.82
CA ILE A 500 56.72 62.67 5.90
C ILE A 500 57.97 62.35 6.72
N GLN A 501 58.21 61.09 7.10
CA GLN A 501 59.41 60.67 7.79
C GLN A 501 60.68 60.94 6.96
N GLU A 502 60.70 60.62 5.66
CA GLU A 502 61.79 61.00 4.75
C GLU A 502 62.07 62.51 4.76
N LEU A 503 61.01 63.33 4.80
CA LEU A 503 61.10 64.79 4.79
C LEU A 503 61.49 65.34 6.17
N GLU A 504 61.08 64.71 7.27
CA GLU A 504 61.51 65.01 8.63
C GLU A 504 62.97 64.63 8.84
N GLU A 505 63.42 63.46 8.36
CA GLU A 505 64.83 63.05 8.36
C GLU A 505 65.69 64.02 7.53
N LYS A 506 65.21 64.47 6.36
CA LYS A 506 65.88 65.51 5.54
C LYS A 506 65.87 66.88 6.23
N CYS A 507 64.77 67.29 6.84
CA CYS A 507 64.70 68.54 7.61
C CYS A 507 65.60 68.49 8.84
N ASN A 508 65.70 67.35 9.51
CA ASN A 508 66.64 67.12 10.61
C ASN A 508 68.09 67.14 10.12
N SER A 509 68.41 66.50 8.97
CA SER A 509 69.76 66.57 8.40
C SER A 509 70.13 68.00 7.99
N MET A 510 69.23 68.73 7.32
CA MET A 510 69.40 70.15 6.98
C MET A 510 69.48 71.04 8.23
N THR A 511 68.78 70.71 9.31
CA THR A 511 68.87 71.43 10.60
C THR A 511 70.20 71.17 11.30
N ILE A 512 70.73 69.95 11.20
CA ILE A 512 72.07 69.56 11.69
C ILE A 512 73.17 70.19 10.82
N GLU A 513 72.96 70.34 9.50
CA GLU A 513 73.88 71.09 8.64
C GLU A 513 73.81 72.59 8.89
N LEU A 514 72.62 73.15 9.15
CA LEU A 514 72.44 74.54 9.55
C LEU A 514 73.02 74.80 10.94
N SER A 515 72.93 73.86 11.89
CA SER A 515 73.60 73.97 13.19
C SER A 515 75.11 73.93 12.99
N LYS A 516 75.64 72.94 12.27
CA LYS A 516 77.08 72.86 11.93
C LYS A 516 77.58 74.10 11.17
N SER A 517 76.75 74.74 10.35
CA SER A 517 77.08 76.03 9.74
C SER A 517 77.14 77.11 10.80
N LYS A 518 76.09 77.28 11.61
CA LYS A 518 76.06 78.25 12.72
C LYS A 518 77.19 78.04 13.74
N ASP A 519 77.62 76.80 13.98
CA ASP A 519 78.72 76.44 14.88
C ASP A 519 80.08 76.83 14.26
N ARG A 520 80.25 76.65 12.93
CA ARG A 520 81.40 77.19 12.18
C ARG A 520 81.38 78.71 12.16
N ASP A 521 80.24 79.33 11.88
CA ASP A 521 80.05 80.78 11.85
C ASP A 521 80.32 81.38 13.24
N ALA A 522 79.89 80.71 14.32
CA ALA A 522 80.17 81.08 15.70
C ALA A 522 81.64 80.86 16.08
N SER A 523 82.29 79.80 15.58
CA SER A 523 83.74 79.60 15.74
C SER A 523 84.53 80.69 15.01
N GLN A 524 84.17 81.01 13.76
CA GLN A 524 84.78 82.12 13.01
C GLN A 524 84.50 83.48 13.67
N MET A 525 83.32 83.69 14.27
CA MET A 525 83.03 84.89 15.05
C MET A 525 83.81 84.94 16.37
N ASN A 526 84.09 83.80 17.01
CA ASN A 526 85.01 83.73 18.15
C ASN A 526 86.46 83.97 17.73
N GLU A 527 86.94 83.38 16.63
CA GLU A 527 88.27 83.68 16.06
C GLU A 527 88.39 85.16 15.69
N LEU A 528 87.36 85.76 15.09
CA LEU A 528 87.29 87.21 14.84
C LEU A 528 87.20 88.04 16.14
N SER A 529 86.61 87.50 17.21
CA SER A 529 86.54 88.15 18.53
C SER A 529 87.89 88.11 19.24
N GLU A 530 88.58 86.97 19.24
CA GLU A 530 89.94 86.81 19.75
C GLU A 530 90.94 87.63 18.93
N PHE A 531 90.81 87.64 17.60
CA PHE A 531 91.60 88.50 16.72
C PHE A 531 91.36 89.99 17.02
N ARG A 532 90.10 90.42 17.20
CA ARG A 532 89.76 91.78 17.66
C ARG A 532 90.31 92.08 19.05
N GLN A 533 90.30 91.13 19.97
CA GLN A 533 90.81 91.30 21.33
C GLN A 533 92.35 91.38 21.34
N SER A 534 93.02 90.64 20.45
CA SER A 534 94.45 90.74 20.17
C SER A 534 94.81 92.08 19.51
N CYS A 535 94.04 92.54 18.52
CA CYS A 535 94.17 93.89 17.97
C CYS A 535 93.98 94.97 19.04
N ALA A 536 92.96 94.88 19.91
CA ALA A 536 92.76 95.81 21.01
C ALA A 536 93.90 95.76 22.06
N LEU A 537 94.56 94.61 22.20
CA LEU A 537 95.78 94.48 23.00
C LEU A 537 96.96 95.21 22.35
N LEU A 538 97.12 95.05 21.02
CA LEU A 538 98.14 95.72 20.21
C LEU A 538 97.93 97.24 20.16
N GLU A 539 96.70 97.73 20.06
CA GLU A 539 96.39 99.16 20.20
C GLU A 539 96.75 99.66 21.60
N ARG A 540 96.40 98.94 22.66
CA ARG A 540 96.88 99.26 24.02
C ARG A 540 98.41 99.20 24.16
N PHE A 541 99.14 98.50 23.30
CA PHE A 541 100.61 98.59 23.23
C PHE A 541 101.08 99.81 22.43
N ARG A 542 100.46 100.12 21.27
CA ARG A 542 100.70 101.34 20.48
C ARG A 542 100.50 102.60 21.33
N ASP A 543 99.35 102.74 21.98
CA ASP A 543 98.99 103.93 22.76
C ASP A 543 99.95 104.15 23.96
N ARG A 544 100.50 103.06 24.53
CA ARG A 544 101.57 103.13 25.54
C ARG A 544 102.93 103.52 24.95
N TYR A 545 103.21 103.12 23.71
CA TYR A 545 104.44 103.48 22.99
C TYR A 545 104.41 104.96 22.56
N GLU A 546 103.30 105.43 22.00
CA GLU A 546 103.08 106.84 21.64
C GLU A 546 103.16 107.75 22.86
N LYS A 547 102.56 107.36 23.99
CA LYS A 547 102.70 108.13 25.24
C LYS A 547 104.15 108.18 25.73
N SER A 548 104.88 107.06 25.63
CA SER A 548 106.30 107.02 25.96
C SER A 548 107.18 107.81 24.98
N GLN A 549 106.75 108.04 23.73
CA GLN A 549 107.40 108.98 22.82
C GLN A 549 107.09 110.43 23.19
N TYR A 550 105.84 110.76 23.51
CA TYR A 550 105.43 112.12 23.87
C TYR A 550 106.18 112.63 25.11
N ASP A 551 106.28 111.80 26.16
CA ASP A 551 107.01 112.13 27.37
C ASP A 551 108.53 112.31 27.10
N LEU A 552 109.09 111.60 26.10
CA LEU A 552 110.48 111.73 25.66
C LEU A 552 110.73 112.99 24.81
N GLU A 553 109.83 113.33 23.89
CA GLU A 553 109.89 114.56 23.09
C GLU A 553 109.77 115.82 23.95
N GLN A 554 108.93 115.78 25.00
CA GLN A 554 108.79 116.90 25.92
C GLN A 554 110.08 117.13 26.72
N ALA A 555 110.73 116.05 27.20
CA ALA A 555 112.03 116.13 27.86
C ALA A 555 113.15 116.66 26.93
N ILE A 556 113.08 116.38 25.63
CA ILE A 556 114.00 116.93 24.62
C ILE A 556 113.78 118.44 24.44
N LYS A 557 112.52 118.90 24.38
CA LYS A 557 112.20 120.35 24.26
C LYS A 557 112.71 121.16 25.44
N ASP A 558 112.59 120.67 26.67
CA ASP A 558 113.09 121.36 27.87
C ASP A 558 114.63 121.36 27.96
N ARG A 559 115.29 120.30 27.48
CA ARG A 559 116.75 120.27 27.28
C ARG A 559 117.21 121.31 26.25
N ASP A 560 116.48 121.48 25.16
CA ASP A 560 116.89 122.38 24.08
C ASP A 560 116.59 123.85 24.43
N ALA A 561 115.54 124.11 25.22
CA ALA A 561 115.27 125.41 25.82
C ALA A 561 116.34 125.86 26.83
N THR A 562 116.93 124.93 27.59
CA THR A 562 118.06 125.21 28.48
C THR A 562 119.40 125.34 27.73
N THR A 563 119.61 124.52 26.69
CA THR A 563 120.81 124.58 25.83
C THR A 563 120.94 125.91 25.08
N ASN A 564 119.84 126.51 24.61
CA ASN A 564 119.87 127.80 23.92
C ASN A 564 120.26 128.98 24.83
N LYS A 565 119.90 128.94 26.12
CA LYS A 565 120.34 129.97 27.09
C LYS A 565 121.83 129.88 27.41
N LEU A 566 122.42 128.69 27.33
CA LEU A 566 123.85 128.48 27.54
C LEU A 566 124.70 129.06 26.39
N HIS A 567 124.22 128.96 25.15
CA HIS A 567 124.92 129.51 23.97
C HIS A 567 125.07 131.04 24.01
N GLN A 568 124.09 131.75 24.56
CA GLN A 568 124.13 133.22 24.67
C GLN A 568 125.20 133.73 25.66
N VAL A 569 125.68 132.88 26.57
CA VAL A 569 126.79 133.19 27.50
C VAL A 569 128.16 132.83 26.90
N ILE A 570 128.22 131.84 26.00
CA ILE A 570 129.45 131.36 25.38
C ILE A 570 130.01 132.36 24.35
N GLU A 571 129.16 133.14 23.68
CA GLU A 571 129.62 134.10 22.67
C GLU A 571 130.41 135.27 23.29
N GLN A 572 129.98 135.81 24.43
CA GLN A 572 130.68 136.89 25.14
C GLN A 572 132.01 136.48 25.76
N LEU A 573 132.28 135.17 25.94
CA LEU A 573 133.55 134.68 26.47
C LEU A 573 134.65 134.54 25.41
N ARG A 574 134.34 134.62 24.11
CA ARG A 574 135.36 134.51 23.05
C ARG A 574 136.29 135.73 22.95
N ASP A 575 135.90 136.88 23.49
CA ASP A 575 136.71 138.11 23.46
C ASP A 575 137.85 138.17 24.49
N LEU A 576 137.94 137.22 25.43
CA LEU A 576 139.14 137.03 26.25
C LEU A 576 140.37 136.68 25.39
N GLU A 577 140.13 135.98 24.27
CA GLU A 577 141.06 135.13 23.52
C GLU A 577 142.42 135.75 23.14
N ARG A 578 142.45 137.05 22.85
CA ARG A 578 143.33 137.60 21.78
C ARG A 578 144.51 138.46 22.22
N GLN A 579 144.66 138.78 23.51
CA GLN A 579 145.75 139.65 24.01
C GLN A 579 146.63 139.01 25.10
N VAL A 580 146.45 137.72 25.37
CA VAL A 580 147.25 136.92 26.32
C VAL A 580 148.78 136.89 26.05
N PRO A 581 149.32 137.00 24.81
CA PRO A 581 150.76 136.84 24.58
C PRO A 581 151.70 137.95 25.09
N ASP A 582 151.33 139.25 25.00
CA ASP A 582 152.34 140.33 25.05
C ASP A 582 152.85 140.69 26.46
N LEU A 583 152.11 140.38 27.53
CA LEU A 583 152.58 140.63 28.90
C LEU A 583 153.41 139.47 29.49
N ARG A 584 153.46 138.31 28.80
CA ARG A 584 154.30 137.14 29.14
C ARG A 584 155.81 137.37 28.97
N LYS A 585 156.26 138.61 28.72
CA LYS A 585 157.66 138.99 28.50
C LYS A 585 158.18 140.08 29.45
N LYS A 586 157.45 140.43 30.52
CA LYS A 586 157.80 141.58 31.39
C LYS A 586 158.10 141.30 32.86
N VAL A 587 157.80 140.11 33.39
CA VAL A 587 157.94 139.83 34.85
C VAL A 587 158.58 138.47 35.18
N ASP A 588 158.95 137.65 34.18
CA ASP A 588 159.89 136.54 34.45
C ASP A 588 161.26 137.06 34.97
N ASP A 589 161.57 138.35 34.79
CA ASP A 589 162.74 139.05 35.38
C ASP A 589 162.67 139.27 36.90
N GLU A 590 161.48 139.41 37.51
CA GLU A 590 161.37 139.53 38.98
C GLU A 590 161.40 138.18 39.69
N ARG A 591 161.21 137.08 38.94
CA ARG A 591 161.30 135.70 39.45
C ARG A 591 162.68 135.34 40.01
N ALA A 592 163.71 136.11 39.67
CA ALA A 592 165.10 135.91 40.10
C ALA A 592 165.57 136.83 41.26
N LYS A 593 164.72 137.69 41.82
CA LYS A 593 165.18 138.83 42.65
C LYS A 593 164.90 138.79 44.15
N LYS A 594 164.13 137.82 44.67
CA LYS A 594 163.91 137.71 46.12
C LYS A 594 163.84 136.29 46.70
N GLU A 595 164.65 135.42 46.13
CA GLU A 595 165.18 134.19 46.75
C GLU A 595 166.14 134.51 47.93
N ALA A 596 165.76 135.49 48.78
CA ALA A 596 166.65 136.17 49.74
C ALA A 596 166.04 136.35 51.14
N ALA A 597 164.79 135.90 51.35
CA ALA A 597 164.05 136.07 52.61
C ALA A 597 163.78 134.76 53.37
N VAL A 598 164.54 133.70 53.08
CA VAL A 598 164.35 132.34 53.64
C VAL A 598 164.74 132.24 55.14
N ASN A 599 165.56 133.15 55.67
CA ASN A 599 166.25 132.95 56.96
C ASN A 599 166.16 134.14 57.94
N LYS A 600 165.16 134.12 58.83
CA LYS A 600 165.22 134.62 60.24
C LYS A 600 163.88 134.34 60.94
N LEU A 601 163.76 133.25 61.70
CA LEU A 601 164.23 133.04 63.08
C LEU A 601 163.19 133.45 64.14
N GLN A 602 162.54 132.44 64.72
CA GLN A 602 161.91 132.51 66.04
C GLN A 602 162.95 132.13 67.12
N GLU A 603 164.12 132.76 67.13
CA GLU A 603 165.12 132.56 68.19
C GLU A 603 166.15 133.70 68.25
N ILE A 604 166.65 133.99 69.46
CA ILE A 604 167.83 134.84 69.67
C ILE A 604 169.02 133.91 69.95
N VAL A 605 169.98 133.90 69.02
CA VAL A 605 171.39 133.50 69.21
C VAL A 605 171.65 132.20 70.00
N THR A 606 171.76 131.11 69.23
CA THR A 606 172.61 129.91 69.41
C THR A 606 172.30 128.84 70.46
N ASN A 607 171.96 127.65 69.93
CA ASN A 607 172.42 126.30 70.29
C ASN A 607 172.01 125.69 71.66
N PRO A 608 171.83 124.34 71.77
CA PRO A 608 172.24 123.29 70.81
C PRO A 608 171.16 122.25 70.41
N MET A 609 171.41 121.58 69.26
CA MET A 609 171.08 120.18 68.87
C MET A 609 169.91 119.43 69.59
N GLN A 610 168.85 118.90 68.93
CA GLN A 610 168.57 118.68 67.49
C GLN A 610 167.04 118.70 67.11
N HIS A 611 166.36 117.55 66.94
CA HIS A 611 165.17 117.37 66.06
C HIS A 611 164.25 116.20 66.52
N ASN A 612 162.97 116.02 66.10
CA ASN A 612 162.06 116.79 65.22
C ASN A 612 160.55 116.53 65.59
N PRO A 613 159.57 117.38 65.16
CA PRO A 613 158.15 117.26 65.55
C PRO A 613 157.12 117.13 64.37
N PHE A 614 155.80 117.41 64.54
CA PHE A 614 154.72 116.56 65.12
C PHE A 614 153.32 117.27 64.97
N TYR A 615 152.20 116.67 65.44
CA TYR A 615 150.85 117.25 65.78
C TYR A 615 149.77 117.52 64.66
N SER A 616 148.48 117.83 64.94
CA SER A 616 147.40 117.22 65.81
C SER A 616 146.14 118.13 66.00
N ARG A 617 144.96 117.54 66.36
CA ARG A 617 143.78 118.19 67.04
C ARG A 617 143.06 119.33 66.24
N PRO A 618 142.03 120.06 66.76
CA PRO A 618 140.86 119.71 67.60
C PRO A 618 139.47 120.28 67.10
N THR A 619 138.35 119.86 67.75
CA THR A 619 137.05 120.58 67.99
C THR A 619 136.38 121.45 66.89
N GLY A 620 135.12 121.26 66.47
CA GLY A 620 134.01 120.40 66.96
C GLY A 620 133.18 121.03 68.11
N GLY A 621 131.88 120.75 68.33
CA GLY A 621 130.94 119.81 67.68
C GLY A 621 130.06 120.44 66.58
N SER A 622 128.71 120.35 66.56
CA SER A 622 127.69 119.84 67.51
C SER A 622 126.34 119.62 66.73
N SER A 623 125.25 118.97 67.19
CA SER A 623 124.89 118.31 68.47
C SER A 623 123.69 117.32 68.31
N ARG A 624 123.74 116.16 69.00
CA ARG A 624 122.63 115.21 69.36
C ARG A 624 121.79 114.51 68.26
N ARG A 625 121.21 113.30 68.45
CA ARG A 625 121.61 112.02 69.13
C ARG A 625 120.48 110.94 69.03
N HIS A 626 120.81 109.67 68.69
CA HIS A 626 120.04 108.41 68.96
C HIS A 626 118.61 108.29 68.35
N ASP A 627 117.86 107.18 68.29
CA ASP A 627 117.94 105.73 68.71
C ASP A 627 116.85 104.92 67.90
N ARG A 628 116.61 103.58 67.89
CA ARG A 628 117.23 102.32 68.41
C ARG A 628 116.60 101.07 67.70
N ASP A 629 117.12 99.86 67.91
CA ASP A 629 116.51 98.56 67.52
C ASP A 629 115.16 98.23 68.20
N ARG A 630 114.27 97.43 67.55
CA ARG A 630 113.25 96.64 68.29
C ARG A 630 112.50 95.46 67.61
N ASN A 631 112.20 95.47 66.30
CA ASN A 631 110.91 94.90 65.83
C ASN A 631 110.88 93.52 65.12
N GLU A 632 111.97 92.74 65.05
CA GLU A 632 112.04 91.53 64.19
C GLU A 632 111.12 90.33 64.59
N ARG A 633 110.53 90.32 65.79
CA ARG A 633 109.94 89.09 66.38
C ARG A 633 108.48 88.77 66.03
N ASN A 634 107.76 89.62 65.29
CA ASN A 634 106.29 89.54 65.20
C ASN A 634 105.69 88.81 63.98
N VAL A 635 106.47 88.46 62.95
CA VAL A 635 105.92 88.04 61.64
C VAL A 635 105.43 86.58 61.61
N VAL A 636 106.14 85.66 62.27
CA VAL A 636 105.98 84.20 62.08
C VAL A 636 104.58 83.67 62.42
N ARG A 637 103.91 84.22 63.45
CA ARG A 637 102.69 83.64 64.04
C ARG A 637 101.38 83.84 63.22
N ARG A 638 101.45 84.28 61.96
CA ARG A 638 100.24 84.61 61.15
C ARG A 638 99.87 83.59 60.08
N LEU A 639 100.77 82.68 59.70
CA LEU A 639 100.56 81.82 58.52
C LEU A 639 99.77 80.53 58.80
N GLU A 640 99.78 80.01 60.03
CA GLU A 640 99.28 78.66 60.32
C GLU A 640 97.74 78.54 60.39
N GLN A 641 97.02 79.62 60.69
CA GLN A 641 95.57 79.55 60.95
C GLN A 641 94.68 79.41 59.69
N ALA A 642 95.21 79.69 58.49
CA ALA A 642 94.38 79.75 57.27
C ALA A 642 93.98 78.37 56.71
N LEU A 643 94.75 77.31 56.98
CA LEU A 643 94.66 76.04 56.25
C LEU A 643 93.49 75.14 56.69
N ALA A 644 92.95 75.33 57.90
CA ALA A 644 92.03 74.38 58.53
C ALA A 644 90.57 74.47 58.02
N VAL A 645 90.15 75.62 57.51
CA VAL A 645 88.73 75.92 57.25
C VAL A 645 88.16 75.10 56.08
N GLU A 646 88.92 74.99 54.98
CA GLU A 646 88.34 74.62 53.68
C GLU A 646 88.07 73.11 53.52
N ARG A 647 88.55 72.26 54.42
CA ARG A 647 88.28 70.81 54.40
C ARG A 647 86.84 70.44 54.77
N THR A 648 86.10 71.32 55.46
CA THR A 648 84.77 70.97 56.03
C THR A 648 83.59 71.21 55.09
N LYS A 649 83.79 71.95 53.98
CA LYS A 649 82.74 72.17 52.96
C LYS A 649 82.43 70.92 52.15
N TYR A 650 83.46 70.16 51.76
CA TYR A 650 83.35 69.11 50.75
C TYR A 650 82.42 67.96 51.16
N THR A 651 82.42 67.59 52.44
CA THR A 651 81.69 66.43 52.96
C THR A 651 80.17 66.60 52.97
N LYS A 652 79.63 67.81 52.84
CA LYS A 652 78.17 68.04 52.85
C LYS A 652 77.51 67.70 51.51
N LEU A 653 78.18 67.99 50.40
CA LEU A 653 77.60 67.88 49.05
C LEU A 653 77.28 66.44 48.63
N GLN A 654 77.88 65.45 49.31
CA GLN A 654 77.77 64.05 48.92
C GLN A 654 76.47 63.39 49.43
N ASN A 655 76.03 63.74 50.65
CA ASN A 655 74.82 63.16 51.25
C ASN A 655 73.53 63.57 50.50
N GLU A 656 73.51 64.76 49.89
CA GLU A 656 72.36 65.27 49.13
C GLU A 656 72.05 64.47 47.86
N LYS A 657 72.96 63.56 47.43
CA LYS A 657 72.79 62.73 46.22
C LYS A 657 72.39 61.28 46.46
N ASP A 658 72.50 60.77 47.69
CA ASP A 658 71.96 59.45 48.02
C ASP A 658 70.43 59.48 48.21
N GLU A 659 69.87 60.64 48.56
CA GLU A 659 68.44 60.81 48.87
C GLU A 659 67.55 60.83 47.61
N GLU A 660 68.03 61.39 46.49
CA GLU A 660 67.34 61.35 45.18
C GLU A 660 67.13 59.91 44.66
N VAL A 661 68.02 58.98 44.99
CA VAL A 661 67.98 57.59 44.51
C VAL A 661 66.87 56.78 45.19
N SER A 662 66.53 57.11 46.44
CA SER A 662 65.53 56.39 47.22
C SER A 662 64.12 56.48 46.61
N VAL A 663 63.73 57.67 46.15
CA VAL A 663 62.39 57.95 45.61
C VAL A 663 62.09 57.11 44.36
N LEU A 664 63.07 56.94 43.47
CA LEU A 664 62.92 56.19 42.22
C LEU A 664 62.69 54.69 42.43
N LEU A 665 63.14 54.13 43.55
CA LEU A 665 62.88 52.73 43.90
C LEU A 665 61.43 52.50 44.33
N GLU A 666 60.79 53.49 44.94
CA GLU A 666 59.47 53.34 45.55
C GLU A 666 58.36 53.22 44.49
N ASP A 667 58.38 54.06 43.44
CA ASP A 667 57.45 53.97 42.30
C ASP A 667 57.58 52.62 41.53
N ILE A 668 58.80 52.06 41.44
CA ILE A 668 59.01 50.73 40.83
C ILE A 668 58.30 49.63 41.65
N THR A 669 58.19 49.77 42.98
CA THR A 669 57.38 48.83 43.78
C THR A 669 55.87 49.03 43.59
N LYS A 670 55.43 50.24 43.24
CA LYS A 670 54.02 50.59 43.07
C LYS A 670 53.44 49.92 41.81
N LEU A 671 54.13 50.06 40.68
CA LEU A 671 53.75 49.46 39.39
C LEU A 671 53.72 47.91 39.44
N LYS A 672 54.57 47.28 40.25
CA LYS A 672 54.54 45.81 40.42
C LYS A 672 53.27 45.32 41.11
N ARG A 673 52.85 45.98 42.20
CA ARG A 673 51.61 45.60 42.94
C ARG A 673 50.37 45.68 42.06
N GLU A 674 50.30 46.66 41.16
CA GLU A 674 49.18 46.85 40.23
C GLU A 674 49.12 45.79 39.11
N LEU A 675 50.23 45.11 38.84
CA LEU A 675 50.31 43.99 37.89
C LEU A 675 49.84 42.67 38.54
N ASP A 676 50.15 42.47 39.83
CA ASP A 676 49.76 41.27 40.56
C ASP A 676 48.26 41.26 40.95
N THR A 677 47.64 42.39 41.31
CA THR A 677 46.18 42.45 41.53
C THR A 677 45.39 42.09 40.27
N ARG A 678 45.86 42.48 39.09
CA ARG A 678 45.25 42.10 37.79
C ARG A 678 45.37 40.61 37.48
N ARG A 679 46.32 39.89 38.08
CA ARG A 679 46.42 38.43 37.99
C ARG A 679 45.40 37.75 38.91
N GLU A 680 45.24 38.25 40.13
CA GLU A 680 44.22 37.71 41.06
C GLU A 680 42.80 37.81 40.49
N ASP A 681 42.46 38.88 39.77
CA ASP A 681 41.13 39.05 39.18
C ASP A 681 40.86 38.07 38.02
N ILE A 682 41.89 37.68 37.27
CA ILE A 682 41.80 36.62 36.25
C ILE A 682 41.58 35.26 36.92
N GLU A 683 42.20 35.02 38.08
CA GLU A 683 42.05 33.76 38.84
C GLU A 683 40.66 33.66 39.50
N LYS A 684 40.13 34.76 40.05
CA LYS A 684 38.75 34.83 40.58
C LYS A 684 37.72 34.50 39.49
N LEU A 685 37.94 34.93 38.25
CA LEU A 685 37.07 34.60 37.11
C LEU A 685 37.16 33.13 36.66
N ARG A 686 38.31 32.47 36.86
CA ARG A 686 38.43 31.00 36.66
C ARG A 686 37.65 30.23 37.72
N GLN A 687 37.81 30.60 39.00
CA GLN A 687 37.11 29.96 40.11
C GLN A 687 35.58 30.10 40.03
N GLN A 688 35.06 31.18 39.41
CA GLN A 688 33.62 31.33 39.12
C GLN A 688 33.11 30.45 37.97
N LEU A 689 33.99 29.94 37.10
CA LEU A 689 33.63 29.04 36.00
C LEU A 689 33.62 27.58 36.45
N GLU A 690 34.60 27.19 37.28
CA GLU A 690 34.71 25.83 37.83
C GLU A 690 33.65 25.53 38.90
N SER A 691 33.19 26.54 39.66
CA SER A 691 32.16 26.40 40.72
C SER A 691 30.71 26.27 40.22
N ARG A 692 30.49 26.03 38.92
CA ARG A 692 29.16 25.73 38.34
C ARG A 692 29.08 24.43 37.54
N VAL A 693 30.14 23.60 37.56
CA VAL A 693 30.14 22.27 36.93
C VAL A 693 30.52 21.19 37.95
N SER A 694 29.50 20.65 38.61
CA SER A 694 29.46 19.32 39.24
C SER A 694 30.29 19.04 40.51
N ASN A 695 29.77 19.51 41.64
CA ASN A 695 29.56 18.64 42.81
C ASN A 695 28.24 17.84 42.60
N ASP A 696 28.03 16.62 43.08
CA ASP A 696 28.84 15.73 43.92
C ASP A 696 28.86 14.28 43.38
N ASN A 697 29.76 13.45 43.91
CA ASN A 697 29.97 12.06 43.50
C ASN A 697 30.46 11.21 44.70
N ILE A 698 29.63 10.31 45.26
CA ILE A 698 29.99 9.45 46.42
C ILE A 698 29.53 7.99 46.25
N SER A 699 30.34 7.09 46.83
CA SER A 699 30.39 5.62 46.76
C SER A 699 29.13 4.82 47.15
N SER A 700 29.06 3.60 46.56
CA SER A 700 28.53 2.33 47.09
C SER A 700 28.87 2.03 48.58
N ILE A 701 28.19 1.15 49.33
CA ILE A 701 27.02 0.24 49.11
C ILE A 701 26.43 -0.08 50.51
N ALA A 702 25.10 -0.25 50.65
CA ALA A 702 24.41 -1.28 51.47
C ALA A 702 22.90 -0.99 51.69
N GLU A 703 22.09 -2.00 51.39
CA GLU A 703 20.83 -2.45 52.03
C GLU A 703 19.60 -1.53 52.30
N GLU A 704 18.45 -2.08 51.86
CA GLU A 704 17.06 -1.99 52.37
C GLU A 704 16.22 -0.69 52.31
N VAL A 705 15.13 -0.78 51.50
CA VAL A 705 13.78 -0.19 51.68
C VAL A 705 13.66 1.36 51.52
N ASP A 706 12.72 1.94 50.77
CA ASP A 706 11.40 1.47 50.28
C ASP A 706 11.08 1.89 48.80
N ASP A 707 9.91 1.50 48.28
CA ASP A 707 9.46 1.69 46.88
C ASP A 707 8.63 2.98 46.66
N ASP A 708 8.71 3.60 45.46
CA ASP A 708 7.56 4.21 44.75
C ASP A 708 7.90 4.79 43.33
N ASN A 709 6.87 4.99 42.49
CA ASN A 709 6.87 5.69 41.17
C ASN A 709 7.72 5.09 40.01
N LYS A 710 7.34 3.90 39.52
CA LYS A 710 8.04 3.15 38.43
C LYS A 710 7.36 3.19 37.04
N ASP A 711 6.41 4.10 36.85
CA ASP A 711 5.13 3.65 36.30
C ASP A 711 4.77 4.15 34.88
N ASP A 712 5.22 5.34 34.47
CA ASP A 712 4.85 5.94 33.18
C ASP A 712 5.43 5.20 31.95
N LEU A 713 4.78 5.35 30.79
CA LEU A 713 5.26 4.85 29.49
C LEU A 713 4.76 5.77 28.36
N GLU A 714 5.66 6.24 27.49
CA GLU A 714 5.34 7.16 26.41
C GLU A 714 5.98 6.71 25.09
N SER A 715 5.22 6.71 23.99
CA SER A 715 5.71 6.43 22.65
C SER A 715 4.76 6.89 21.54
N TRP A 716 5.29 7.18 20.36
CA TRP A 716 4.50 7.38 19.15
C TRP A 716 3.97 6.05 18.60
N VAL A 717 2.65 5.86 18.64
CA VAL A 717 1.95 4.69 18.06
C VAL A 717 1.13 5.09 16.84
N GLN A 718 0.50 4.11 16.18
CA GLN A 718 -0.49 4.36 15.14
C GLN A 718 -1.81 3.61 15.40
N THR A 719 -2.94 4.22 15.07
CA THR A 719 -4.29 3.65 15.22
C THR A 719 -5.11 3.85 13.92
N PRO A 720 -6.17 3.06 13.65
CA PRO A 720 -6.91 3.16 12.39
C PRO A 720 -7.79 4.43 12.28
N LYS A 721 -7.92 4.99 11.08
CA LYS A 721 -8.81 6.14 10.79
C LYS A 721 -10.22 5.67 10.39
N LYS A 722 -11.08 5.44 11.38
CA LYS A 722 -12.45 4.88 11.20
C LYS A 722 -12.45 3.46 10.62
N SER A 723 -13.64 2.89 10.44
CA SER A 723 -13.96 1.46 10.50
C SER A 723 -13.47 0.56 9.35
N ASN A 724 -12.76 1.07 8.33
CA ASN A 724 -12.19 0.24 7.27
C ASN A 724 -10.72 0.61 7.00
N ILE A 725 -9.80 -0.31 7.34
CA ILE A 725 -8.35 -0.09 7.31
C ILE A 725 -7.84 0.18 5.89
N GLN A 726 -8.40 -0.47 4.86
CA GLN A 726 -7.96 -0.33 3.46
C GLN A 726 -8.16 1.08 2.89
N LYS A 727 -9.25 1.79 3.23
CA LYS A 727 -9.60 3.07 2.57
C LYS A 727 -8.94 4.31 3.19
N ASN A 728 -8.66 4.32 4.49
CA ASN A 728 -8.27 5.54 5.21
C ASN A 728 -6.84 5.51 5.81
N GLY A 729 -6.26 4.31 5.94
CA GLY A 729 -4.94 4.10 6.52
C GLY A 729 -4.82 4.48 8.02
N TRP A 730 -3.60 4.43 8.51
CA TRP A 730 -3.27 4.67 9.91
C TRP A 730 -3.11 6.17 10.23
N LYS A 731 -3.44 6.58 11.46
CA LYS A 731 -3.09 7.88 12.05
C LYS A 731 -2.00 7.68 13.10
N LYS A 732 -0.92 8.46 13.02
CA LYS A 732 0.09 8.56 14.08
C LYS A 732 -0.51 9.31 15.27
N GLN A 733 -0.33 8.80 16.48
CA GLN A 733 -0.78 9.42 17.74
C GLN A 733 0.27 9.22 18.83
N LEU A 734 0.40 10.17 19.74
CA LEU A 734 1.28 10.05 20.90
C LEU A 734 0.52 9.32 22.01
N ALA A 735 0.99 8.13 22.40
CA ALA A 735 0.40 7.35 23.49
C ALA A 735 1.18 7.58 24.78
N VAL A 736 0.48 8.03 25.82
CA VAL A 736 1.01 8.30 27.15
C VAL A 736 0.24 7.48 28.18
N LEU A 737 0.93 6.59 28.88
CA LEU A 737 0.43 5.86 30.04
C LEU A 737 0.84 6.64 31.29
N ARG A 738 -0.14 7.11 32.08
CA ARG A 738 0.09 7.89 33.31
C ARG A 738 -0.84 7.48 34.45
N LYS A 739 -0.23 7.13 35.59
CA LYS A 739 -0.85 6.77 36.89
C LYS A 739 -1.92 5.66 36.86
N ASN A 740 -3.07 5.85 36.20
CA ASN A 740 -3.93 4.73 35.80
C ASN A 740 -4.73 4.95 34.49
N ARG A 741 -4.19 5.73 33.55
CA ARG A 741 -4.86 6.07 32.27
C ARG A 741 -3.95 5.89 31.07
N LEU A 742 -4.52 5.39 29.98
CA LEU A 742 -3.95 5.43 28.62
C LEU A 742 -4.54 6.63 27.87
N LEU A 743 -3.69 7.56 27.46
CA LEU A 743 -4.05 8.81 26.80
C LEU A 743 -3.46 8.83 25.38
N LEU A 744 -4.27 9.17 24.38
CA LEU A 744 -3.85 9.30 22.97
C LEU A 744 -4.04 10.74 22.48
N TYR A 745 -2.94 11.42 22.13
CA TYR A 745 -2.94 12.78 21.58
C TYR A 745 -2.73 12.75 20.05
N ASN A 746 -3.26 13.72 19.31
CA ASN A 746 -3.03 13.83 17.86
C ASN A 746 -1.75 14.62 17.54
N SER A 747 -1.36 15.53 18.44
CA SER A 747 -0.19 16.40 18.33
C SER A 747 0.46 16.62 19.72
N GLU A 748 1.77 16.83 19.75
CA GLU A 748 2.52 17.24 20.96
C GLU A 748 2.06 18.60 21.52
N LYS A 749 1.26 19.36 20.77
CA LYS A 749 0.69 20.66 21.17
C LYS A 749 -0.76 20.58 21.68
N ASP A 750 -1.37 19.39 21.70
CA ASP A 750 -2.75 19.21 22.15
C ASP A 750 -2.84 19.26 23.68
N GLN A 751 -3.56 20.24 24.24
CA GLN A 751 -3.77 20.33 25.70
C GLN A 751 -4.76 19.28 26.25
N GLN A 752 -5.49 18.56 25.38
CA GLN A 752 -6.44 17.52 25.77
C GLN A 752 -6.25 16.26 24.91
N PRO A 753 -6.36 15.05 25.50
CA PRO A 753 -6.23 13.81 24.77
C PRO A 753 -7.45 13.55 23.87
N ALA A 754 -7.22 13.06 22.66
CA ALA A 754 -8.27 12.68 21.71
C ALA A 754 -8.97 11.35 22.06
N VAL A 755 -8.31 10.51 22.86
CA VAL A 755 -8.90 9.34 23.53
C VAL A 755 -8.27 9.22 24.91
N ALA A 756 -9.08 8.97 25.94
CA ALA A 756 -8.63 8.62 27.29
C ALA A 756 -9.34 7.35 27.74
N ILE A 757 -8.59 6.36 28.21
CA ILE A 757 -9.10 5.07 28.70
C ILE A 757 -8.57 4.86 30.12
N ASP A 758 -9.48 4.67 31.08
CA ASP A 758 -9.13 4.22 32.44
C ASP A 758 -8.62 2.76 32.37
N ILE A 759 -7.48 2.46 33.00
CA ILE A 759 -6.87 1.11 32.93
C ILE A 759 -7.75 0.06 33.62
N ASP A 760 -8.49 0.46 34.66
CA ASP A 760 -9.45 -0.40 35.38
C ASP A 760 -10.63 -0.86 34.51
N LYS A 761 -10.81 -0.24 33.32
CA LYS A 761 -11.84 -0.59 32.32
C LYS A 761 -11.29 -1.41 31.15
N LEU A 762 -10.04 -1.87 31.21
CA LEU A 762 -9.48 -2.82 30.25
C LEU A 762 -9.87 -4.26 30.61
N TYR A 763 -10.45 -5.00 29.66
CA TYR A 763 -10.77 -6.42 29.82
C TYR A 763 -9.59 -7.32 29.39
N HIS A 764 -8.93 -6.98 28.28
CA HIS A 764 -7.75 -7.71 27.81
C HIS A 764 -6.87 -6.88 26.87
N VAL A 765 -5.59 -7.24 26.81
CA VAL A 765 -4.61 -6.73 25.83
C VAL A 765 -3.83 -7.92 25.26
N ARG A 766 -3.84 -8.11 23.94
CA ARG A 766 -3.17 -9.25 23.27
C ARG A 766 -2.52 -8.88 21.95
N ALA A 767 -1.57 -9.70 21.50
CA ALA A 767 -1.12 -9.69 20.11
C ALA A 767 -2.27 -10.06 19.16
N VAL A 768 -2.14 -9.62 17.91
CA VAL A 768 -3.13 -9.80 16.84
C VAL A 768 -2.69 -10.92 15.89
N ASN A 769 -3.62 -11.80 15.52
CA ASN A 769 -3.42 -12.87 14.55
C ASN A 769 -4.04 -12.49 13.20
N GLN A 770 -3.73 -13.22 12.12
CA GLN A 770 -4.28 -12.97 10.78
C GLN A 770 -5.83 -12.97 10.74
N GLY A 771 -6.46 -13.81 11.57
CA GLY A 771 -7.92 -13.91 11.71
C GLY A 771 -8.57 -12.78 12.52
N ASP A 772 -7.80 -11.81 13.03
CA ASP A 772 -8.32 -10.60 13.70
C ASP A 772 -8.13 -9.32 12.83
N VAL A 773 -7.35 -9.39 11.74
CA VAL A 773 -7.10 -8.27 10.82
C VAL A 773 -7.21 -8.70 9.35
N LEU A 774 -8.40 -8.51 8.77
CA LEU A 774 -8.64 -8.74 7.35
C LEU A 774 -7.80 -7.79 6.48
N HIS A 775 -7.15 -8.36 5.46
CA HIS A 775 -6.37 -7.66 4.43
C HIS A 775 -5.18 -6.79 4.91
N VAL A 776 -4.59 -7.11 6.07
CA VAL A 776 -3.31 -6.53 6.51
C VAL A 776 -2.13 -7.42 6.10
N ASP A 777 -1.06 -6.80 5.62
CA ASP A 777 0.20 -7.46 5.23
C ASP A 777 0.80 -8.27 6.41
N PRO A 778 1.12 -9.56 6.23
CA PRO A 778 1.71 -10.41 7.28
C PRO A 778 2.96 -9.84 7.96
N ASN A 779 3.78 -9.04 7.25
CA ASN A 779 4.99 -8.42 7.79
C ASN A 779 4.70 -7.30 8.80
N ILE A 780 3.46 -6.80 8.84
CA ILE A 780 3.02 -5.73 9.74
C ILE A 780 2.37 -6.32 11.00
N ILE A 781 1.72 -7.49 10.91
CA ILE A 781 0.97 -8.13 12.00
C ILE A 781 1.77 -8.25 13.32
N PRO A 782 3.06 -8.65 13.35
CA PRO A 782 3.86 -8.70 14.58
C PRO A 782 4.05 -7.37 15.31
N LYS A 783 3.70 -6.23 14.68
CA LYS A 783 3.77 -4.88 15.26
C LYS A 783 2.43 -4.40 15.81
N ILE A 784 1.35 -5.17 15.64
CA ILE A 784 -0.02 -4.78 16.02
C ILE A 784 -0.42 -5.51 17.32
N PHE A 785 -1.16 -4.81 18.18
CA PHE A 785 -1.84 -5.40 19.33
C PHE A 785 -3.27 -4.85 19.48
N GLN A 786 -4.12 -5.64 20.12
CA GLN A 786 -5.54 -5.35 20.35
C GLN A 786 -5.77 -5.02 21.82
N ILE A 787 -6.52 -3.95 22.08
CA ILE A 787 -7.01 -3.54 23.40
C ILE A 787 -8.54 -3.69 23.40
N ILE A 788 -9.09 -4.38 24.41
CA ILE A 788 -10.54 -4.58 24.60
C ILE A 788 -10.95 -3.90 25.91
N TYR A 789 -11.93 -3.00 25.88
CA TYR A 789 -12.26 -2.11 27.01
C TYR A 789 -13.75 -1.70 27.08
N ASP A 790 -14.22 -1.27 28.26
CA ASP A 790 -15.58 -0.75 28.46
C ASP A 790 -15.75 0.67 27.88
N SER A 791 -16.84 0.88 27.12
CA SER A 791 -17.13 2.18 26.53
C SER A 791 -17.57 3.28 27.51
N GLN A 792 -17.98 2.94 28.73
CA GLN A 792 -18.26 3.93 29.78
C GLN A 792 -16.99 4.55 30.40
N GLY A 793 -15.80 4.30 29.83
CA GLY A 793 -14.54 4.99 30.15
C GLY A 793 -14.38 6.40 29.54
N ASN A 794 -15.16 6.75 28.50
CA ASN A 794 -14.95 8.01 27.77
C ASN A 794 -15.42 9.25 28.54
N SER A 795 -14.54 9.87 29.35
CA SER A 795 -14.81 11.11 30.07
C SER A 795 -14.68 12.39 29.21
N LEU A 796 -15.30 12.41 28.02
CA LEU A 796 -15.43 13.60 27.16
C LEU A 796 -16.67 13.47 26.24
N PRO A 797 -17.39 14.57 25.90
CA PRO A 797 -18.69 14.47 25.24
C PRO A 797 -18.66 13.90 23.81
N SER A 798 -19.69 13.10 23.54
CA SER A 798 -20.06 12.45 22.28
C SER A 798 -19.74 13.20 20.96
N LEU A 799 -18.75 12.69 20.21
CA LEU A 799 -18.62 12.93 18.76
C LEU A 799 -18.12 11.69 17.97
N LEU A 800 -18.47 10.49 18.45
CA LEU A 800 -18.22 9.21 17.78
C LEU A 800 -19.46 8.29 17.78
N SER A 801 -20.57 8.80 17.24
CA SER A 801 -21.63 7.95 16.69
C SER A 801 -21.40 7.75 15.20
N SER A 802 -21.09 6.53 14.76
CA SER A 802 -21.33 5.98 13.40
C SER A 802 -20.66 4.62 13.21
N SER A 803 -21.44 3.64 12.74
CA SER A 803 -21.02 2.49 11.92
C SER A 803 -19.60 1.90 12.11
N MET A 804 -19.50 0.91 12.98
CA MET A 804 -18.68 -0.27 12.66
C MET A 804 -19.40 -1.16 11.65
N ILE A 805 -18.64 -2.01 10.96
CA ILE A 805 -19.10 -2.79 9.81
C ILE A 805 -19.93 -3.98 10.30
N HIS A 806 -21.21 -4.03 9.92
CA HIS A 806 -21.89 -5.31 9.70
C HIS A 806 -21.42 -5.82 8.33
N SER A 807 -20.53 -6.81 8.34
CA SER A 807 -20.37 -7.72 7.21
C SER A 807 -21.65 -8.55 7.11
N GLN A 808 -22.13 -8.78 5.90
CA GLN A 808 -23.34 -9.57 5.66
C GLN A 808 -23.04 -11.06 5.85
N ASP A 809 -23.12 -11.52 7.10
CA ASP A 809 -23.23 -12.93 7.50
C ASP A 809 -24.32 -13.06 8.58
N GLN A 810 -25.48 -12.45 8.32
CA GLN A 810 -26.73 -12.65 9.08
C GLN A 810 -27.75 -13.44 8.26
N ASP A 811 -27.34 -14.59 7.75
CA ASP A 811 -28.25 -15.61 7.24
C ASP A 811 -28.30 -16.81 8.18
N ARG A 812 -29.48 -17.02 8.78
CA ARG A 812 -29.92 -18.27 9.43
C ARG A 812 -29.08 -18.79 10.61
N HIS A 813 -29.10 -18.10 11.74
CA HIS A 813 -28.80 -18.70 13.06
C HIS A 813 -30.01 -18.63 14.01
N ASN A 814 -31.08 -19.38 13.66
CA ASN A 814 -31.97 -19.94 14.68
C ASN A 814 -31.24 -21.13 15.31
N GLY A 815 -30.55 -20.91 16.42
CA GLY A 815 -29.75 -21.94 17.09
C GLY A 815 -29.65 -21.69 18.59
N GLU A 816 -29.59 -22.77 19.36
CA GLU A 816 -29.48 -22.71 20.82
C GLU A 816 -28.15 -22.08 21.25
N THR A 817 -28.22 -21.19 22.25
CA THR A 817 -27.04 -20.50 22.79
C THR A 817 -26.48 -21.31 23.96
N ILE A 818 -25.21 -21.71 23.87
CA ILE A 818 -24.59 -22.63 24.83
C ILE A 818 -23.87 -21.81 25.92
N GLU A 819 -24.38 -21.83 27.15
CA GLU A 819 -23.68 -21.21 28.28
C GLU A 819 -22.73 -22.21 28.96
N TYR A 820 -21.44 -21.85 29.08
CA TYR A 820 -20.42 -22.74 29.62
C TYR A 820 -19.26 -21.97 30.27
N LYS A 821 -18.98 -22.22 31.56
CA LYS A 821 -17.90 -21.53 32.32
C LYS A 821 -17.93 -20.00 32.17
N GLY A 822 -19.14 -19.42 32.20
CA GLY A 822 -19.41 -17.98 32.02
C GLY A 822 -19.36 -17.46 30.57
N HIS A 823 -18.95 -18.29 29.60
CA HIS A 823 -19.10 -17.96 28.18
C HIS A 823 -20.54 -18.16 27.73
N ASN A 824 -20.90 -17.46 26.67
CA ASN A 824 -22.16 -17.58 25.95
C ASN A 824 -21.77 -17.86 24.49
N PHE A 825 -21.73 -19.15 24.13
CA PHE A 825 -21.21 -19.63 22.86
C PHE A 825 -22.32 -19.76 21.81
N VAL A 826 -22.01 -19.34 20.59
CA VAL A 826 -22.77 -19.66 19.37
C VAL A 826 -21.93 -20.55 18.46
N VAL A 827 -22.58 -21.47 17.74
CA VAL A 827 -21.90 -22.31 16.73
C VAL A 827 -21.58 -21.45 15.51
N VAL A 828 -20.33 -21.46 15.06
CA VAL A 828 -19.82 -20.68 13.92
C VAL A 828 -18.94 -21.57 13.03
N SER A 829 -19.03 -21.40 11.72
CA SER A 829 -18.24 -22.15 10.74
C SER A 829 -17.29 -21.23 9.98
N TYR A 830 -15.97 -21.42 10.14
CA TYR A 830 -14.97 -20.53 9.51
C TYR A 830 -14.51 -21.08 8.15
N ARG A 831 -14.75 -20.32 7.07
CA ARG A 831 -14.23 -20.62 5.72
C ARG A 831 -12.88 -19.94 5.41
N MET A 832 -12.32 -19.18 6.35
CA MET A 832 -11.03 -18.48 6.24
C MET A 832 -10.11 -18.78 7.42
N ARG A 833 -8.78 -18.62 7.23
CA ARG A 833 -7.72 -18.97 8.21
C ARG A 833 -8.04 -18.50 9.63
N THR A 834 -8.44 -19.46 10.45
CA THR A 834 -8.86 -19.29 11.85
C THR A 834 -8.33 -20.47 12.66
N GLU A 835 -7.90 -20.23 13.90
CA GLU A 835 -7.25 -21.23 14.77
C GLU A 835 -8.03 -21.37 16.08
N CYS A 836 -7.98 -22.56 16.67
CA CYS A 836 -8.61 -22.86 17.96
C CYS A 836 -7.76 -22.31 19.11
N GLU A 837 -8.34 -21.51 20.00
CA GLU A 837 -7.63 -20.89 21.13
C GLU A 837 -7.43 -21.89 22.31
N VAL A 838 -7.84 -23.15 22.14
CA VAL A 838 -7.59 -24.27 23.08
C VAL A 838 -6.44 -25.17 22.60
N CYS A 839 -6.47 -25.62 21.33
CA CYS A 839 -5.50 -26.58 20.79
C CYS A 839 -4.58 -26.04 19.68
N ASN A 840 -4.75 -24.76 19.27
CA ASN A 840 -4.04 -24.10 18.16
C ASN A 840 -4.14 -24.81 16.79
N HIS A 841 -5.07 -25.76 16.62
CA HIS A 841 -5.33 -26.39 15.31
C HIS A 841 -6.29 -25.55 14.46
N PRO A 842 -6.28 -25.72 13.12
CA PRO A 842 -7.22 -25.05 12.21
C PRO A 842 -8.71 -25.24 12.57
N CYS A 843 -9.40 -24.14 12.81
CA CYS A 843 -10.86 -24.05 12.92
C CYS A 843 -11.56 -23.86 11.56
N TYR A 844 -10.85 -24.01 10.44
CA TYR A 844 -11.32 -23.62 9.12
C TYR A 844 -11.07 -24.68 8.05
N ASN A 845 -11.97 -24.73 7.06
CA ASN A 845 -11.84 -25.48 5.81
C ASN A 845 -12.71 -24.76 4.76
N LEU A 846 -12.27 -24.75 3.50
CA LEU A 846 -12.96 -24.09 2.39
C LEU A 846 -14.24 -24.84 1.98
N ILE A 847 -14.25 -26.17 2.09
CA ILE A 847 -15.33 -27.05 1.61
C ILE A 847 -16.22 -27.49 2.78
N SER A 848 -15.62 -28.05 3.84
CA SER A 848 -16.35 -28.56 5.01
C SER A 848 -15.72 -28.04 6.32
N PRO A 849 -16.01 -26.79 6.73
CA PRO A 849 -15.48 -26.20 7.97
C PRO A 849 -15.85 -27.04 9.20
N PRO A 850 -14.91 -27.35 10.11
CA PRO A 850 -15.23 -28.08 11.33
C PRO A 850 -16.12 -27.22 12.24
N PRO A 851 -17.08 -27.81 12.96
CA PRO A 851 -17.98 -27.06 13.83
C PRO A 851 -17.19 -26.41 14.95
N CYS A 852 -17.26 -25.08 15.05
CA CYS A 852 -16.58 -24.29 16.07
C CYS A 852 -17.59 -23.51 16.92
N LEU A 853 -17.18 -23.13 18.11
CA LEU A 853 -17.92 -22.28 19.03
C LEU A 853 -17.19 -20.93 19.13
N GLN A 854 -17.93 -19.83 19.04
CA GLN A 854 -17.43 -18.49 19.36
C GLN A 854 -18.22 -17.88 20.51
N CYS A 855 -17.53 -17.40 21.54
CA CYS A 855 -18.18 -16.70 22.64
C CYS A 855 -18.65 -15.31 22.19
N THR A 856 -19.95 -15.01 22.31
CA THR A 856 -20.54 -13.71 21.96
C THR A 856 -19.93 -12.57 22.79
N ARG A 857 -19.61 -12.84 24.06
CA ARG A 857 -19.12 -11.87 25.06
C ARG A 857 -17.63 -11.52 24.89
N CYS A 858 -16.76 -12.53 24.74
CA CYS A 858 -15.30 -12.34 24.73
C CYS A 858 -14.60 -12.74 23.41
N ARG A 859 -15.36 -13.21 22.40
CA ARG A 859 -14.91 -13.61 21.05
C ARG A 859 -13.93 -14.77 20.95
N VAL A 860 -13.58 -15.41 22.08
CA VAL A 860 -12.80 -16.66 22.15
C VAL A 860 -13.40 -17.74 21.24
N ARG A 861 -12.52 -18.47 20.55
CA ARG A 861 -12.85 -19.49 19.54
C ARG A 861 -12.32 -20.87 19.93
N CYS A 862 -13.14 -21.91 19.81
CA CYS A 862 -12.70 -23.30 19.93
C CYS A 862 -13.46 -24.22 18.97
N HIS A 863 -12.92 -25.40 18.64
CA HIS A 863 -13.73 -26.48 18.05
C HIS A 863 -14.83 -26.91 19.03
N LYS A 864 -16.02 -27.25 18.52
CA LYS A 864 -17.13 -27.78 19.33
C LYS A 864 -16.73 -29.04 20.11
N GLN A 865 -15.84 -29.85 19.50
CA GLN A 865 -15.17 -31.00 20.12
C GLN A 865 -14.66 -30.71 21.55
N HIS A 866 -14.03 -29.56 21.80
CA HIS A 866 -13.50 -29.22 23.14
C HIS A 866 -14.58 -28.94 24.20
N TYR A 867 -15.80 -28.60 23.77
CA TYR A 867 -16.96 -28.50 24.65
C TYR A 867 -17.64 -29.88 24.83
N ASP A 868 -17.83 -30.61 23.74
CA ASP A 868 -18.45 -31.95 23.74
C ASP A 868 -17.63 -32.94 24.61
N ASP A 869 -16.29 -32.91 24.50
CA ASP A 869 -15.35 -33.69 25.32
C ASP A 869 -15.04 -33.06 26.70
N SER A 870 -15.69 -31.94 27.04
CA SER A 870 -15.59 -31.23 28.34
C SER A 870 -14.18 -30.77 28.75
N GLU A 871 -13.32 -30.42 27.80
CA GLU A 871 -11.93 -30.03 28.06
C GLU A 871 -11.77 -28.68 28.80
N PHE A 872 -10.52 -28.34 29.16
CA PHE A 872 -10.21 -27.11 29.90
C PHE A 872 -10.25 -25.85 29.02
N ILE A 873 -11.46 -25.40 28.71
CA ILE A 873 -11.72 -24.03 28.26
C ILE A 873 -11.57 -23.09 29.48
N GLN A 874 -10.74 -22.03 29.37
CA GLN A 874 -10.62 -21.01 30.43
C GLN A 874 -11.97 -20.28 30.64
N PRO A 875 -12.38 -19.95 31.88
CA PRO A 875 -13.63 -19.22 32.13
C PRO A 875 -13.68 -17.84 31.45
N CYS A 876 -14.88 -17.40 31.09
CA CYS A 876 -15.10 -16.07 30.52
C CYS A 876 -14.83 -14.98 31.57
N ARG A 877 -14.12 -13.93 31.16
CA ARG A 877 -13.82 -12.77 32.02
C ARG A 877 -14.76 -11.57 31.79
N VAL A 878 -15.79 -11.76 30.95
CA VAL A 878 -16.79 -10.75 30.59
C VAL A 878 -18.14 -11.21 31.14
N TYR A 879 -18.51 -10.66 32.30
CA TYR A 879 -19.61 -11.15 33.12
C TYR A 879 -20.96 -10.47 32.89
N ASP A 880 -21.00 -9.29 32.25
CA ASP A 880 -22.26 -8.53 32.04
C ASP A 880 -22.27 -7.76 30.70
N THR A 881 -23.48 -7.35 30.31
CA THR A 881 -24.00 -6.82 29.04
C THR A 881 -23.55 -5.39 28.68
N LEU A 882 -22.36 -4.98 29.10
CA LEU A 882 -21.81 -3.66 28.79
C LEU A 882 -21.25 -3.57 27.36
N THR A 883 -21.26 -2.35 26.81
CA THR A 883 -20.84 -2.07 25.43
C THR A 883 -19.31 -2.06 25.30
N VAL A 884 -18.75 -3.24 25.12
CA VAL A 884 -17.32 -3.46 24.84
C VAL A 884 -16.89 -2.73 23.55
N LYS A 885 -15.73 -2.09 23.60
CA LYS A 885 -15.04 -1.49 22.45
C LYS A 885 -13.68 -2.12 22.23
N GLU A 886 -13.28 -2.12 20.96
CA GLU A 886 -11.97 -2.59 20.49
C GLU A 886 -11.13 -1.40 20.00
N LEU A 887 -9.83 -1.45 20.29
CA LEU A 887 -8.83 -0.54 19.72
C LEU A 887 -7.61 -1.34 19.25
N LEU A 888 -7.35 -1.29 17.93
CA LEU A 888 -6.11 -1.78 17.32
C LEU A 888 -5.02 -0.71 17.37
N VAL A 889 -3.83 -1.10 17.82
CA VAL A 889 -2.66 -0.23 17.98
C VAL A 889 -1.45 -0.86 17.28
N MET A 890 -0.76 -0.09 16.44
CA MET A 890 0.45 -0.50 15.73
C MET A 890 1.66 0.27 16.27
N CYS A 891 2.70 -0.46 16.67
CA CYS A 891 3.99 0.06 17.12
C CYS A 891 5.00 0.20 15.96
N ALA A 892 6.13 0.85 16.19
CA ALA A 892 7.22 0.91 15.21
C ALA A 892 7.92 -0.46 15.06
N SER A 893 7.94 -1.27 16.12
CA SER A 893 8.56 -2.60 16.14
C SER A 893 7.82 -3.62 17.01
N GLU A 894 8.04 -4.90 16.73
CA GLU A 894 7.57 -6.04 17.55
C GLU A 894 8.10 -5.96 19.00
N LYS A 895 9.34 -5.51 19.20
CA LYS A 895 9.95 -5.33 20.54
C LYS A 895 9.20 -4.26 21.36
N GLU A 896 8.68 -3.23 20.70
CA GLU A 896 7.86 -2.19 21.31
C GLU A 896 6.42 -2.67 21.56
N GLN A 897 5.84 -3.44 20.63
CA GLN A 897 4.54 -4.10 20.80
C GLN A 897 4.54 -5.04 22.03
N LYS A 898 5.57 -5.88 22.18
CA LYS A 898 5.77 -6.75 23.36
C LYS A 898 5.93 -5.95 24.65
N LYS A 899 6.61 -4.80 24.62
CA LYS A 899 6.75 -3.89 25.77
C LYS A 899 5.41 -3.27 26.18
N TRP A 900 4.59 -2.84 25.22
CA TRP A 900 3.25 -2.30 25.46
C TRP A 900 2.28 -3.35 26.02
N ILE A 901 2.22 -4.53 25.41
CA ILE A 901 1.42 -5.65 25.93
C ILE A 901 1.83 -5.94 27.37
N SER A 902 3.13 -6.13 27.63
CA SER A 902 3.63 -6.49 28.97
C SER A 902 3.30 -5.46 30.05
N LYS A 903 3.38 -4.14 29.76
CA LYS A 903 3.06 -3.08 30.75
C LYS A 903 1.56 -2.89 30.97
N LEU A 904 0.73 -3.12 29.95
CA LEU A 904 -0.73 -3.05 30.08
C LEU A 904 -1.30 -4.31 30.75
N SER A 905 -0.84 -5.50 30.36
CA SER A 905 -1.34 -6.79 30.89
C SER A 905 -1.08 -6.98 32.39
N THR A 906 -0.08 -6.30 32.95
CA THR A 906 0.19 -6.30 34.40
C THR A 906 -0.77 -5.40 35.19
N LYS A 907 -1.52 -4.52 34.53
CA LYS A 907 -2.47 -3.60 35.16
C LYS A 907 -3.95 -3.87 34.85
N VAL A 908 -4.23 -4.79 33.93
CA VAL A 908 -5.60 -5.32 33.73
C VAL A 908 -6.06 -5.99 35.03
N PRO A 909 -7.22 -5.63 35.60
CA PRO A 909 -7.74 -6.27 36.81
C PRO A 909 -7.91 -7.78 36.63
N ARG A 910 -7.45 -8.56 37.61
CA ARG A 910 -7.76 -9.99 37.73
C ARG A 910 -8.98 -10.15 38.64
N PRO A 911 -9.99 -10.96 38.27
CA PRO A 911 -11.15 -11.18 39.13
C PRO A 911 -10.73 -11.86 40.44
N SER A 912 -11.39 -11.49 41.54
CA SER A 912 -11.24 -12.19 42.82
C SER A 912 -11.98 -13.54 42.78
N ASN A 913 -11.39 -14.59 43.36
CA ASN A 913 -11.96 -15.95 43.44
C ASN A 913 -13.16 -16.06 44.40
N SER A 914 -13.99 -15.03 44.52
CA SER A 914 -15.05 -14.88 45.53
C SER A 914 -16.48 -15.00 44.98
N GLN A 915 -16.64 -15.33 43.69
CA GLN A 915 -17.94 -15.52 43.03
C GLN A 915 -17.86 -16.68 42.01
N LEU A 916 -17.54 -17.89 42.49
CA LEU A 916 -17.66 -19.14 41.72
C LEU A 916 -18.65 -20.15 42.34
N ASP A 917 -19.15 -19.90 43.54
CA ASP A 917 -20.15 -20.73 44.24
C ASP A 917 -21.52 -20.03 44.31
N SER A 918 -22.16 -19.74 43.17
CA SER A 918 -23.63 -19.47 43.08
C SER A 918 -24.16 -19.15 41.66
N THR A 919 -24.09 -20.10 40.72
CA THR A 919 -25.20 -20.39 39.77
C THR A 919 -24.97 -21.73 39.08
#